data_AF-A0A2D7PMT6-F1
#
_entry.id   AF-A0A2D7PMT6-F1
#
_cell.length_a   1.000
_cell.length_b   1.000
_cell.length_c   1.000
_cell.angle_alpha   90.00
_cell.angle_beta   90.00
_cell.angle_gamma   90.00
#
_symmetry.space_group_name_H-M   'P 1'
#
loop_
_entity.id
_entity.type
_entity.pdbx_description
1 polymer ?
#
loop_
_entity_poly.entity_id
_entity_poly.type
_entity_poly.pdbx_seq_one_letter_code
_entity_poly.pdbx_strand_id
1 'polypeptide(L)'
;MKRFSRRRRGGASKTNGPNPLDASLWLGRLSQSQVLGEVAFEALEHDDVPSSLAVVGRAAEADSEAAGTVAVVSPKLAGDALLAALATGARLAEEESFSGQIFVVAPQWSVAARRRLALIRAELPYSLRPIELPSLSDRSHGVEAEAPLDAAVVPLQQVIDQGVTASDRDLFRRSVTALSGLAVKHGGAVRGTPQSVELVVMARRIAEIRVDQGVPTLITHHPQRSTATIERETLSAALDALEGQIRRRVNDRKVRDGEDGLRTRLVAILESACHLRDGVVWPVGGGDHDAVDLVGVDEQGRPVVAAARKKLGLVEVGAFLDCFQTLKPSLPTILGHALAPVRFDSPRIVLAADQFTAGAIRALSGLALAHDLFTVEIDGARGLTVTAVAAEEAMQSIRDRMNRRGRGRGRSRIASDSAEGRERHGAGEGGEEATESKRGAEAESDSAENASRGRSRRRRRGGRQRGNPKEGEGPASAEDSEPKAEDAPEGFEELSLFDLDDGQEESSRSSDGPDGRRRRGRNRRRGRKGSDDAKQAEGQLEQSAEASPELSTSREDADEDLHDDEIEDTLSDLPAELEADTGSNRRRANEAPEVDEDDDEEEVLSATLSMGSAVEVESVTEAARPRRRAVIVACADRDSLLAAVLLARDIRLLEGLWIFPQDELMSFFREVATDLGDDVPIHVVGFVPSPAIDVLQAAGLYRDRISWYDHHEWPPEDDYALKQTLGESAVHHTPGAGTSLPAVLRTCTRRSRFSDKLVDLATARFSQHDYERWGRLWWWRLEKAADKRGDVRSEVAAVLTGRPSELTREAADIEAPSIPEEVAFVNAQDFRIVHFVGFGMAVMTAPAHLDPYLVGRITRERLETQLSLVRLEGTERFILAGEEPASKRMLDVCALIEHLGNKLAWVTDLPNDDHVARFQVRNLDANPARLDEVIGEIAMGRSILER
;
A
#
# COMPACT_ATOMS: atom_id res chain seq x y z
N MET A 1 -8.34 -43.88 22.78
CA MET A 1 -8.06 -42.88 21.71
C MET A 1 -8.76 -43.31 20.42
N LYS A 2 -9.61 -42.46 19.83
CA LYS A 2 -10.10 -42.62 18.44
C LYS A 2 -9.35 -41.63 17.56
N ARG A 3 -8.80 -42.08 16.42
CA ARG A 3 -8.15 -41.19 15.43
C ARG A 3 -9.22 -40.55 14.55
N PHE A 4 -9.32 -39.22 14.55
CA PHE A 4 -10.09 -38.49 13.53
C PHE A 4 -9.15 -38.06 12.40
N SER A 5 -9.46 -38.45 11.18
CA SER A 5 -8.75 -38.01 9.97
C SER A 5 -9.33 -36.69 9.46
N ARG A 6 -8.51 -35.64 9.41
CA ARG A 6 -8.88 -34.36 8.77
C ARG A 6 -9.04 -34.54 7.25
N ARG A 7 -10.26 -34.90 6.83
CA ARG A 7 -10.66 -35.00 5.42
C ARG A 7 -10.76 -33.59 4.82
N ARG A 8 -9.68 -33.10 4.20
CA ARG A 8 -9.66 -31.81 3.48
C ARG A 8 -10.81 -31.77 2.45
N ARG A 9 -11.83 -30.94 2.70
CA ARG A 9 -12.70 -30.44 1.63
C ARG A 9 -11.93 -29.37 0.87
N GLY A 10 -11.85 -29.48 -0.44
CA GLY A 10 -11.35 -28.39 -1.28
C GLY A 10 -12.40 -27.29 -1.33
N GLY A 11 -12.14 -26.17 -0.65
CA GLY A 11 -12.84 -24.92 -0.92
C GLY A 11 -12.39 -24.37 -2.28
N ALA A 12 -13.31 -23.77 -3.03
CA ALA A 12 -12.97 -23.12 -4.29
C ALA A 12 -12.04 -21.92 -4.04
N SER A 13 -11.23 -21.58 -5.06
CA SER A 13 -10.32 -20.43 -5.01
C SER A 13 -11.11 -19.14 -4.73
N LYS A 14 -10.94 -18.54 -3.54
CA LYS A 14 -11.33 -17.15 -3.32
C LYS A 14 -10.54 -16.29 -4.32
N THR A 15 -11.23 -15.60 -5.21
CA THR A 15 -10.64 -14.59 -6.08
C THR A 15 -10.40 -13.33 -5.29
N ASN A 16 -9.18 -12.77 -5.33
CA ASN A 16 -8.83 -11.50 -4.68
C ASN A 16 -9.45 -10.31 -5.43
N GLY A 17 -10.78 -10.24 -5.48
CA GLY A 17 -11.50 -9.05 -5.92
C GLY A 17 -11.74 -8.09 -4.76
N PRO A 18 -11.76 -6.77 -4.98
CA PRO A 18 -12.26 -5.82 -3.98
C PRO A 18 -13.73 -6.10 -3.69
N ASN A 19 -14.15 -5.91 -2.44
CA ASN A 19 -15.54 -6.13 -1.99
C ASN A 19 -16.53 -5.30 -2.84
N PRO A 20 -17.73 -5.84 -3.13
CA PRO A 20 -18.79 -5.09 -3.79
C PRO A 20 -19.25 -3.91 -2.92
N LEU A 21 -19.73 -2.86 -3.57
CA LEU A 21 -20.40 -1.73 -2.95
C LEU A 21 -21.86 -2.09 -2.67
N ASP A 22 -22.38 -1.67 -1.52
CA ASP A 22 -23.79 -1.87 -1.18
C ASP A 22 -24.67 -0.87 -1.95
N ALA A 23 -25.38 -1.36 -2.95
CA ALA A 23 -26.27 -0.54 -3.77
C ALA A 23 -27.41 0.10 -2.97
N SER A 24 -27.92 -0.59 -1.95
CA SER A 24 -29.02 -0.09 -1.11
C SER A 24 -28.57 1.09 -0.24
N LEU A 25 -27.37 1.01 0.33
CA LEU A 25 -26.77 2.09 1.11
C LEU A 25 -26.52 3.34 0.27
N TRP A 26 -25.89 3.19 -0.90
CA TRP A 26 -25.49 4.36 -1.71
C TRP A 26 -26.65 5.01 -2.46
N LEU A 27 -27.61 4.24 -2.98
CA LEU A 27 -28.82 4.80 -3.61
C LEU A 27 -29.80 5.36 -2.57
N GLY A 28 -29.88 4.74 -1.38
CA GLY A 28 -30.66 5.27 -0.25
C GLY A 28 -30.16 6.65 0.19
N ARG A 29 -28.85 6.79 0.42
CA ARG A 29 -28.22 8.08 0.74
C ARG A 29 -28.39 9.12 -0.36
N LEU A 30 -28.28 8.73 -1.63
CA LEU A 30 -28.50 9.64 -2.75
C LEU A 30 -29.94 10.17 -2.77
N SER A 31 -30.93 9.28 -2.57
CA SER A 31 -32.35 9.64 -2.49
C SER A 31 -32.66 10.56 -1.29
N GLN A 32 -31.90 10.43 -0.19
CA GLN A 32 -32.03 11.30 0.99
C GLN A 32 -31.47 12.71 0.78
N SER A 33 -30.44 12.87 -0.06
CA SER A 33 -29.70 14.14 -0.24
C SER A 33 -30.48 15.28 -0.91
N GLN A 34 -31.69 15.02 -1.45
CA GLN A 34 -32.56 15.94 -2.22
C GLN A 34 -31.93 16.60 -3.47
N VAL A 35 -30.64 16.39 -3.73
CA VAL A 35 -29.83 16.99 -4.81
C VAL A 35 -30.33 16.65 -6.22
N LEU A 36 -31.01 15.52 -6.38
CA LEU A 36 -31.64 15.09 -7.62
C LEU A 36 -33.17 15.25 -7.60
N GLY A 37 -33.70 16.02 -6.64
CA GLY A 37 -35.12 16.07 -6.28
C GLY A 37 -35.54 14.90 -5.39
N GLU A 38 -36.85 14.79 -5.13
CA GLU A 38 -37.45 13.65 -4.40
C GLU A 38 -37.56 12.39 -5.29
N VAL A 39 -36.44 11.98 -5.89
CA VAL A 39 -36.37 10.84 -6.82
C VAL A 39 -35.88 9.60 -6.10
N ALA A 40 -36.74 8.57 -6.01
CA ALA A 40 -36.36 7.24 -5.54
C ALA A 40 -35.60 6.46 -6.63
N PHE A 41 -34.47 5.85 -6.27
CA PHE A 41 -33.63 5.07 -7.17
C PHE A 41 -33.67 3.57 -6.87
N GLU A 42 -34.02 2.76 -7.87
CA GLU A 42 -33.87 1.30 -7.86
C GLU A 42 -32.51 0.88 -8.44
N ALA A 43 -31.91 -0.19 -7.91
CA ALA A 43 -30.60 -0.67 -8.35
C ALA A 43 -30.67 -1.35 -9.73
N LEU A 44 -29.84 -0.89 -10.66
CA LEU A 44 -29.76 -1.41 -12.04
C LEU A 44 -28.50 -2.26 -12.21
N GLU A 45 -28.55 -3.53 -11.83
CA GLU A 45 -27.42 -4.46 -11.97
C GLU A 45 -27.16 -4.86 -13.44
N HIS A 46 -25.91 -4.79 -13.91
CA HIS A 46 -25.48 -5.36 -15.20
C HIS A 46 -23.97 -5.65 -15.27
N ASP A 47 -23.59 -6.64 -16.08
CA ASP A 47 -22.22 -7.19 -16.22
C ASP A 47 -21.14 -6.19 -16.71
N ASP A 48 -21.52 -5.00 -17.21
CA ASP A 48 -20.56 -4.00 -17.71
C ASP A 48 -19.82 -3.26 -16.60
N VAL A 49 -20.52 -3.00 -15.49
CA VAL A 49 -20.02 -2.22 -14.36
C VAL A 49 -19.77 -3.17 -13.18
N PRO A 50 -18.51 -3.42 -12.79
CA PRO A 50 -18.22 -4.21 -11.61
C PRO A 50 -18.82 -3.54 -10.37
N SER A 51 -19.61 -4.28 -9.58
CA SER A 51 -20.25 -3.75 -8.37
C SER A 51 -19.27 -3.26 -7.30
N SER A 52 -17.98 -3.55 -7.41
CA SER A 52 -16.91 -3.03 -6.56
C SER A 52 -16.28 -1.70 -7.03
N LEU A 53 -16.71 -1.19 -8.20
CA LEU A 53 -16.20 0.01 -8.87
C LEU A 53 -17.20 1.17 -8.78
N ALA A 54 -18.47 0.92 -9.12
CA ALA A 54 -19.57 1.87 -8.97
C ALA A 54 -20.91 1.14 -8.73
N VAL A 55 -21.85 1.85 -8.12
CA VAL A 55 -23.27 1.49 -8.01
C VAL A 55 -24.03 2.22 -9.12
N VAL A 56 -24.98 1.53 -9.76
CA VAL A 56 -25.87 2.11 -10.79
C VAL A 56 -27.30 2.03 -10.29
N GLY A 57 -28.05 3.13 -10.39
CA GLY A 57 -29.47 3.19 -10.07
C GLY A 57 -30.28 3.94 -11.13
N ARG A 58 -31.56 3.60 -11.25
CA ARG A 58 -32.52 4.23 -12.17
C ARG A 58 -33.71 4.77 -11.37
N ALA A 59 -34.27 5.90 -11.78
CA ALA A 59 -35.49 6.43 -11.16
C ALA A 59 -36.66 5.43 -11.27
N ALA A 60 -37.42 5.27 -10.17
CA ALA A 60 -38.48 4.26 -10.07
C ALA A 60 -39.80 4.66 -10.76
N GLU A 61 -40.10 5.95 -10.88
CA GLU A 61 -41.41 6.43 -11.37
C GLU A 61 -41.43 6.71 -12.88
N ALA A 62 -42.37 6.09 -13.59
CA ALA A 62 -42.52 6.21 -15.04
C ALA A 62 -43.32 7.44 -15.51
N ASP A 63 -44.16 8.03 -14.64
CA ASP A 63 -45.06 9.16 -14.96
C ASP A 63 -44.46 10.54 -14.56
N SER A 64 -43.20 10.57 -14.12
CA SER A 64 -42.48 11.78 -13.69
C SER A 64 -41.51 12.28 -14.76
N GLU A 65 -41.15 13.57 -14.77
CA GLU A 65 -40.02 14.08 -15.57
C GLU A 65 -38.70 13.36 -15.23
N ALA A 66 -38.61 12.75 -14.04
CA ALA A 66 -37.50 11.92 -13.61
C ALA A 66 -37.43 10.52 -14.26
N ALA A 67 -38.43 10.06 -15.02
CA ALA A 67 -38.44 8.73 -15.66
C ALA A 67 -37.23 8.48 -16.60
N GLY A 68 -36.61 9.56 -17.10
CA GLY A 68 -35.37 9.55 -17.87
C GLY A 68 -34.08 9.62 -17.03
N THR A 69 -34.12 9.42 -15.72
CA THR A 69 -32.96 9.66 -14.84
C THR A 69 -32.25 8.38 -14.39
N VAL A 70 -30.93 8.36 -14.56
CA VAL A 70 -30.00 7.35 -14.06
C VAL A 70 -28.96 8.04 -13.16
N ALA A 71 -28.55 7.38 -12.08
CA ALA A 71 -27.45 7.81 -11.23
C ALA A 71 -26.37 6.73 -11.15
N VAL A 72 -25.11 7.15 -11.22
CA VAL A 72 -23.94 6.27 -11.08
C VAL A 72 -23.03 6.82 -9.99
N VAL A 73 -22.89 6.06 -8.91
CA VAL A 73 -22.22 6.48 -7.68
C VAL A 73 -20.93 5.68 -7.50
N SER A 74 -19.78 6.34 -7.36
CA SER A 74 -18.58 5.70 -6.80
C SER A 74 -18.13 6.45 -5.54
N PRO A 75 -18.08 5.78 -4.37
CA PRO A 75 -17.69 6.42 -3.12
C PRO A 75 -16.16 6.53 -2.95
N LYS A 76 -15.38 6.12 -3.96
CA LYS A 76 -13.90 6.11 -3.90
C LYS A 76 -13.26 7.02 -4.93
N LEU A 77 -13.70 6.94 -6.19
CA LEU A 77 -13.06 7.62 -7.31
C LEU A 77 -14.10 8.13 -8.31
N ALA A 78 -14.23 9.45 -8.46
CA ALA A 78 -15.10 10.06 -9.47
C ALA A 78 -14.80 9.57 -10.90
N GLY A 79 -13.52 9.32 -11.21
CA GLY A 79 -13.10 8.79 -12.51
C GLY A 79 -13.66 7.39 -12.80
N ASP A 80 -14.02 6.63 -11.78
CA ASP A 80 -14.58 5.27 -11.92
C ASP A 80 -16.11 5.35 -12.07
N ALA A 81 -16.78 6.23 -11.31
CA ALA A 81 -18.18 6.59 -11.56
C ALA A 81 -18.38 7.07 -13.01
N LEU A 82 -17.45 7.88 -13.53
CA LEU A 82 -17.50 8.43 -14.88
C LEU A 82 -17.40 7.34 -15.97
N LEU A 83 -16.48 6.40 -15.82
CA LEU A 83 -16.32 5.29 -16.77
C LEU A 83 -17.50 4.30 -16.70
N ALA A 84 -18.03 4.06 -15.49
CA ALA A 84 -19.27 3.30 -15.32
C ALA A 84 -20.47 4.02 -15.99
N ALA A 85 -20.61 5.33 -15.83
CA ALA A 85 -21.68 6.12 -16.44
C ALA A 85 -21.65 6.11 -17.97
N LEU A 86 -20.47 6.21 -18.58
CA LEU A 86 -20.31 6.06 -20.03
C LEU A 86 -20.70 4.65 -20.50
N ALA A 87 -20.29 3.60 -19.76
CA ALA A 87 -20.64 2.21 -20.06
C ALA A 87 -22.15 1.94 -19.94
N THR A 88 -22.78 2.35 -18.85
CA THR A 88 -24.24 2.24 -18.61
C THR A 88 -25.03 3.07 -19.62
N GLY A 89 -24.62 4.30 -19.90
CA GLY A 89 -25.31 5.16 -20.86
C GLY A 89 -25.24 4.62 -22.28
N ALA A 90 -24.06 4.18 -22.73
CA ALA A 90 -23.92 3.54 -24.05
C ALA A 90 -24.72 2.23 -24.13
N ARG A 91 -24.79 1.45 -23.05
CA ARG A 91 -25.69 0.29 -22.95
C ARG A 91 -27.16 0.68 -23.14
N LEU A 92 -27.65 1.66 -22.37
CA LEU A 92 -29.07 2.05 -22.40
C LEU A 92 -29.45 2.71 -23.73
N ALA A 93 -28.52 3.42 -24.39
CA ALA A 93 -28.71 3.93 -25.75
C ALA A 93 -28.82 2.78 -26.78
N GLU A 94 -28.00 1.73 -26.65
CA GLU A 94 -28.05 0.54 -27.54
C GLU A 94 -29.29 -0.33 -27.30
N GLU A 95 -29.63 -0.61 -26.03
CA GLU A 95 -30.65 -1.61 -25.65
C GLU A 95 -32.06 -1.00 -25.49
N GLU A 96 -32.19 0.29 -25.15
CA GLU A 96 -33.46 0.95 -24.85
C GLU A 96 -33.70 2.25 -25.65
N SER A 97 -32.76 2.68 -26.51
CA SER A 97 -32.78 4.01 -27.17
C SER A 97 -32.83 5.20 -26.18
N PHE A 98 -32.23 5.02 -24.99
CA PHE A 98 -32.23 6.00 -23.91
C PHE A 98 -31.56 7.32 -24.28
N SER A 99 -32.27 8.43 -24.03
CA SER A 99 -31.82 9.80 -24.28
C SER A 99 -31.99 10.75 -23.08
N GLY A 100 -32.07 10.17 -21.87
CA GLY A 100 -32.32 10.89 -20.62
C GLY A 100 -31.07 11.54 -20.00
N GLN A 101 -31.07 11.67 -18.68
CA GLN A 101 -29.96 12.25 -17.90
C GLN A 101 -29.25 11.18 -17.06
N ILE A 102 -27.92 11.19 -17.08
CA ILE A 102 -27.06 10.33 -16.25
C ILE A 102 -26.24 11.20 -15.31
N PHE A 103 -26.52 11.10 -14.03
CA PHE A 103 -25.76 11.78 -12.97
C PHE A 103 -24.56 10.95 -12.56
N VAL A 104 -23.37 11.54 -12.62
CA VAL A 104 -22.12 10.92 -12.17
C VAL A 104 -21.78 11.49 -10.81
N VAL A 105 -21.95 10.70 -9.76
CA VAL A 105 -21.89 11.17 -8.37
C VAL A 105 -20.67 10.56 -7.67
N ALA A 106 -19.89 11.42 -7.00
CA ALA A 106 -18.78 11.01 -6.16
C ALA A 106 -18.58 12.02 -5.02
N PRO A 107 -18.03 11.59 -3.86
CA PRO A 107 -17.82 12.48 -2.72
C PRO A 107 -16.72 13.51 -2.97
N GLN A 108 -15.78 13.22 -3.88
CA GLN A 108 -14.71 14.11 -4.30
C GLN A 108 -14.35 13.87 -5.78
N TRP A 109 -14.10 14.93 -6.54
CA TRP A 109 -13.61 14.87 -7.93
C TRP A 109 -12.13 15.23 -8.00
N SER A 110 -11.27 14.21 -8.04
CA SER A 110 -9.83 14.40 -8.20
C SER A 110 -9.48 15.08 -9.53
N VAL A 111 -8.32 15.73 -9.55
CA VAL A 111 -7.73 16.37 -10.75
C VAL A 111 -7.66 15.38 -11.93
N ALA A 112 -7.34 14.10 -11.68
CA ALA A 112 -7.38 13.05 -12.71
C ALA A 112 -8.79 12.80 -13.25
N ALA A 113 -9.81 12.73 -12.38
CA ALA A 113 -11.20 12.56 -12.81
C ALA A 113 -11.73 13.75 -13.64
N ARG A 114 -11.40 14.98 -13.23
CA ARG A 114 -11.73 16.19 -14.02
C ARG A 114 -10.98 16.25 -15.36
N ARG A 115 -9.77 15.66 -15.46
CA ARG A 115 -9.08 15.45 -16.74
C ARG A 115 -9.68 14.32 -17.58
N ARG A 116 -10.27 13.28 -16.99
CA ARG A 116 -11.05 12.28 -17.75
C ARG A 116 -12.33 12.89 -18.34
N LEU A 117 -12.97 13.82 -17.61
CA LEU A 117 -14.15 14.58 -18.09
C LEU A 117 -13.85 15.35 -19.39
N ALA A 118 -12.66 15.93 -19.53
CA ALA A 118 -12.19 16.62 -20.74
C ALA A 118 -12.02 15.72 -21.98
N LEU A 119 -12.18 14.40 -21.86
CA LEU A 119 -12.02 13.43 -22.95
C LEU A 119 -13.36 12.89 -23.50
N ILE A 120 -14.49 13.38 -23.01
CA ILE A 120 -15.84 12.91 -23.40
C ILE A 120 -16.30 13.60 -24.69
N ARG A 121 -17.10 12.90 -25.50
CA ARG A 121 -17.74 13.49 -26.69
C ARG A 121 -18.69 14.62 -26.30
N ALA A 122 -18.59 15.75 -27.00
CA ALA A 122 -19.54 16.86 -26.85
C ALA A 122 -20.99 16.46 -27.18
N GLU A 123 -21.14 15.48 -28.08
CA GLU A 123 -22.42 14.88 -28.43
C GLU A 123 -22.45 13.41 -27.95
N LEU A 124 -23.28 13.15 -26.95
CA LEU A 124 -23.71 11.83 -26.49
C LEU A 124 -25.23 11.69 -26.73
N PRO A 125 -25.77 10.47 -26.90
CA PRO A 125 -27.21 10.28 -27.07
C PRO A 125 -28.04 10.63 -25.81
N TYR A 126 -27.39 10.77 -24.65
CA TYR A 126 -27.94 11.14 -23.35
C TYR A 126 -27.15 12.32 -22.76
N SER A 127 -27.77 13.09 -21.85
CA SER A 127 -27.06 14.13 -21.09
C SER A 127 -26.27 13.50 -19.93
N LEU A 128 -24.97 13.79 -19.82
CA LEU A 128 -24.13 13.37 -18.71
C LEU A 128 -23.85 14.56 -17.79
N ARG A 129 -24.10 14.42 -16.49
CA ARG A 129 -24.00 15.50 -15.49
C ARG A 129 -23.08 15.08 -14.32
N PRO A 130 -21.86 15.62 -14.23
CA PRO A 130 -20.97 15.35 -13.11
C PRO A 130 -21.36 16.17 -11.87
N ILE A 131 -21.45 15.51 -10.72
CA ILE A 131 -21.76 16.11 -9.43
C ILE A 131 -20.72 15.68 -8.40
N GLU A 132 -20.13 16.66 -7.73
CA GLU A 132 -19.39 16.46 -6.50
C GLU A 132 -20.35 16.61 -5.33
N LEU A 133 -20.41 15.60 -4.46
CA LEU A 133 -21.35 15.56 -3.35
C LEU A 133 -20.68 15.12 -2.04
N PRO A 134 -19.93 16.02 -1.37
CA PRO A 134 -19.27 15.73 -0.11
C PRO A 134 -20.25 15.15 0.92
N SER A 135 -19.93 13.95 1.41
CA SER A 135 -20.71 13.16 2.37
C SER A 135 -22.17 12.86 1.97
N LEU A 136 -22.56 13.05 0.70
CA LEU A 136 -23.97 13.05 0.23
C LEU A 136 -24.87 14.08 0.96
N SER A 137 -24.29 15.24 1.31
CA SER A 137 -25.04 16.38 1.88
C SER A 137 -25.78 17.21 0.81
N ASP A 138 -26.76 18.01 1.22
CA ASP A 138 -27.66 18.82 0.37
C ASP A 138 -26.94 19.83 -0.56
N ARG A 139 -25.63 20.03 -0.39
CA ARG A 139 -24.82 20.98 -1.17
C ARG A 139 -24.06 20.28 -2.29
N SER A 140 -24.73 20.09 -3.42
CA SER A 140 -24.07 19.70 -4.67
C SER A 140 -23.28 20.84 -5.30
N HIS A 141 -22.12 20.51 -5.88
CA HIS A 141 -21.38 21.39 -6.78
C HIS A 141 -21.24 20.74 -8.16
N GLY A 142 -21.47 21.53 -9.21
CA GLY A 142 -21.24 21.11 -10.59
C GLY A 142 -19.74 21.11 -10.90
N VAL A 143 -19.27 20.09 -11.61
CA VAL A 143 -17.83 19.86 -11.81
C VAL A 143 -17.41 20.19 -13.24
N GLU A 144 -16.44 21.09 -13.37
CA GLU A 144 -15.85 21.47 -14.66
C GLU A 144 -14.64 20.60 -15.04
N ALA A 145 -14.23 20.69 -16.30
CA ALA A 145 -13.10 19.94 -16.85
C ALA A 145 -11.76 20.64 -16.55
N GLU A 146 -10.74 19.85 -16.22
CA GLU A 146 -9.45 20.32 -15.72
C GLU A 146 -8.38 20.37 -16.85
N ALA A 147 -7.49 21.35 -16.78
CA ALA A 147 -6.42 21.53 -17.76
C ALA A 147 -5.39 20.38 -17.75
N PRO A 148 -4.76 20.03 -18.90
CA PRO A 148 -3.68 19.04 -18.95
C PRO A 148 -2.43 19.49 -18.17
N LEU A 149 -1.52 18.55 -17.90
CA LEU A 149 -0.29 18.79 -17.15
C LEU A 149 0.80 19.53 -17.95
N ASP A 150 1.84 19.95 -17.25
CA ASP A 150 3.18 20.14 -17.82
C ASP A 150 3.83 18.79 -18.20
N ALA A 151 4.96 18.83 -18.94
CA ALA A 151 5.62 17.63 -19.43
C ALA A 151 6.29 16.81 -18.30
N ALA A 152 5.79 15.60 -18.07
CA ALA A 152 6.32 14.65 -17.08
C ALA A 152 7.60 13.92 -17.53
N VAL A 153 7.95 14.00 -18.82
CA VAL A 153 9.13 13.34 -19.42
C VAL A 153 10.07 14.39 -20.02
N VAL A 154 11.34 14.28 -19.68
CA VAL A 154 12.41 15.19 -20.16
C VAL A 154 13.46 14.41 -20.98
N PRO A 155 14.21 15.07 -21.89
CA PRO A 155 15.30 14.40 -22.61
C PRO A 155 16.36 13.90 -21.63
N LEU A 156 16.93 12.71 -21.89
CA LEU A 156 18.00 12.15 -21.06
C LEU A 156 19.19 13.11 -20.89
N GLN A 157 19.51 13.89 -21.92
CA GLN A 157 20.58 14.90 -21.87
C GLN A 157 20.28 16.03 -20.87
N GLN A 158 19.01 16.43 -20.69
CA GLN A 158 18.61 17.42 -19.69
C GLN A 158 18.83 16.92 -18.26
N VAL A 159 18.74 15.60 -18.02
CA VAL A 159 19.08 15.00 -16.72
C VAL A 159 20.59 14.84 -16.56
N ILE A 160 21.30 14.41 -17.62
CA ILE A 160 22.78 14.35 -17.64
C ILE A 160 23.39 15.71 -17.30
N ASP A 161 22.84 16.82 -17.80
CA ASP A 161 23.36 18.17 -17.57
C ASP A 161 23.06 18.74 -16.17
N GLN A 162 22.33 18.02 -15.30
CA GLN A 162 22.17 18.38 -13.88
C GLN A 162 23.42 18.09 -13.03
N GLY A 163 24.38 17.29 -13.54
CA GLY A 163 25.60 16.94 -12.80
C GLY A 163 26.50 18.15 -12.53
N VAL A 164 26.88 18.34 -11.26
CA VAL A 164 27.52 19.56 -10.77
C VAL A 164 28.91 19.78 -11.38
N THR A 165 29.76 18.76 -11.41
CA THR A 165 31.09 18.84 -12.04
C THR A 165 31.12 18.21 -13.44
N ALA A 166 32.22 18.42 -14.17
CA ALA A 166 32.46 17.71 -15.43
C ALA A 166 32.70 16.20 -15.23
N SER A 167 33.18 15.78 -14.05
CA SER A 167 33.39 14.37 -13.70
C SER A 167 32.05 13.66 -13.46
N ASP A 168 31.14 14.29 -12.72
CA ASP A 168 29.82 13.71 -12.42
C ASP A 168 29.00 13.56 -13.70
N ARG A 169 29.09 14.53 -14.62
CA ARG A 169 28.43 14.45 -15.93
C ARG A 169 29.03 13.37 -16.85
N ASP A 170 30.33 13.10 -16.78
CA ASP A 170 30.95 11.95 -17.43
C ASP A 170 30.47 10.62 -16.82
N LEU A 171 30.49 10.51 -15.49
CA LEU A 171 30.07 9.31 -14.77
C LEU A 171 28.58 9.01 -14.95
N PHE A 172 27.71 10.01 -14.83
CA PHE A 172 26.27 9.90 -15.06
C PHE A 172 25.99 9.54 -16.53
N ARG A 173 26.65 10.18 -17.51
CA ARG A 173 26.53 9.81 -18.94
C ARG A 173 26.89 8.34 -19.18
N ARG A 174 28.04 7.87 -18.67
CA ARG A 174 28.45 6.45 -18.76
C ARG A 174 27.41 5.51 -18.16
N SER A 175 26.86 5.88 -16.99
CA SER A 175 25.86 5.08 -16.29
C SER A 175 24.54 5.01 -17.06
N VAL A 176 24.08 6.12 -17.65
CA VAL A 176 22.92 6.15 -18.56
C VAL A 176 23.18 5.30 -19.81
N THR A 177 24.36 5.41 -20.44
CA THR A 177 24.74 4.56 -21.58
C THR A 177 24.71 3.08 -21.22
N ALA A 178 25.14 2.70 -20.01
CA ALA A 178 25.07 1.33 -19.54
C ALA A 178 23.62 0.86 -19.26
N LEU A 179 22.75 1.69 -18.68
CA LEU A 179 21.32 1.39 -18.59
C LEU A 179 20.70 1.18 -19.97
N SER A 180 21.07 2.00 -20.97
CA SER A 180 20.60 1.82 -22.36
C SER A 180 21.08 0.49 -22.95
N GLY A 181 22.33 0.09 -22.65
CA GLY A 181 22.84 -1.25 -22.99
C GLY A 181 22.02 -2.38 -22.36
N LEU A 182 21.70 -2.27 -21.07
CA LEU A 182 20.85 -3.24 -20.35
C LEU A 182 19.41 -3.28 -20.89
N ALA A 183 18.84 -2.13 -21.27
CA ALA A 183 17.53 -2.04 -21.91
C ALA A 183 17.51 -2.77 -23.24
N VAL A 184 18.45 -2.48 -24.16
CA VAL A 184 18.58 -3.17 -25.44
C VAL A 184 18.79 -4.68 -25.25
N LYS A 185 19.63 -5.08 -24.29
CA LYS A 185 19.94 -6.49 -23.97
C LYS A 185 18.74 -7.30 -23.45
N HIS A 186 17.73 -6.64 -22.88
CA HIS A 186 16.63 -7.29 -22.16
C HIS A 186 15.22 -6.89 -22.60
N GLY A 187 15.06 -6.17 -23.72
CA GLY A 187 13.74 -5.72 -24.19
C GLY A 187 13.08 -4.66 -23.28
N GLY A 188 13.92 -3.78 -22.74
CA GLY A 188 13.53 -2.67 -21.89
C GLY A 188 13.62 -1.31 -22.59
N ALA A 189 13.45 -0.24 -21.82
CA ALA A 189 13.63 1.14 -22.25
C ALA A 189 14.32 1.97 -21.14
N VAL A 190 14.87 3.13 -21.52
CA VAL A 190 15.44 4.12 -20.60
C VAL A 190 14.78 5.47 -20.85
N ARG A 191 14.34 6.14 -19.78
CA ARG A 191 13.57 7.39 -19.84
C ARG A 191 14.01 8.41 -18.80
N GLY A 192 13.89 9.70 -19.13
CA GLY A 192 14.21 10.81 -18.23
C GLY A 192 12.96 11.36 -17.54
N THR A 193 13.00 11.40 -16.21
CA THR A 193 12.10 12.21 -15.38
C THR A 193 12.85 13.50 -14.97
N PRO A 194 12.17 14.54 -14.45
CA PRO A 194 12.85 15.76 -14.00
C PRO A 194 13.94 15.56 -12.92
N GLN A 195 13.99 14.40 -12.24
CA GLN A 195 14.92 14.11 -11.14
C GLN A 195 15.70 12.79 -11.30
N SER A 196 15.39 11.95 -12.30
CA SER A 196 15.96 10.61 -12.44
C SER A 196 16.02 10.12 -13.89
N VAL A 197 16.88 9.14 -14.15
CA VAL A 197 16.83 8.30 -15.35
C VAL A 197 16.41 6.90 -14.94
N GLU A 198 15.27 6.43 -15.46
CA GLU A 198 14.66 5.15 -15.10
C GLU A 198 14.97 4.08 -16.16
N LEU A 199 15.38 2.89 -15.72
CA LEU A 199 15.44 1.67 -16.51
C LEU A 199 14.17 0.86 -16.30
N VAL A 200 13.39 0.68 -17.37
CA VAL A 200 12.20 -0.16 -17.41
C VAL A 200 12.53 -1.45 -18.13
N VAL A 201 12.23 -2.62 -17.54
CA VAL A 201 12.32 -3.93 -18.20
C VAL A 201 11.08 -4.75 -17.88
N MET A 202 10.45 -5.32 -18.91
CA MET A 202 9.16 -6.01 -18.81
C MET A 202 8.03 -5.19 -18.16
N ALA A 203 7.73 -4.00 -18.70
CA ALA A 203 6.65 -3.12 -18.25
C ALA A 203 6.74 -2.65 -16.77
N ARG A 204 7.97 -2.61 -16.23
CA ARG A 204 8.27 -2.34 -14.81
C ARG A 204 9.54 -1.54 -14.65
N ARG A 205 9.51 -0.49 -13.82
CA ARG A 205 10.73 0.17 -13.34
C ARG A 205 11.56 -0.85 -12.56
N ILE A 206 12.75 -1.16 -13.06
CA ILE A 206 13.68 -2.10 -12.41
C ILE A 206 14.74 -1.34 -11.63
N ALA A 207 15.23 -0.22 -12.17
CA ALA A 207 16.15 0.66 -11.49
C ALA A 207 15.91 2.13 -11.89
N GLU A 208 16.41 3.05 -11.08
CA GLU A 208 16.61 4.45 -11.45
C GLU A 208 18.03 4.90 -11.06
N ILE A 209 18.58 5.87 -11.80
CA ILE A 209 19.74 6.65 -11.36
C ILE A 209 19.25 8.06 -11.07
N ARG A 210 19.52 8.53 -9.86
CA ARG A 210 19.25 9.91 -9.43
C ARG A 210 20.55 10.68 -9.28
N VAL A 211 20.56 11.95 -9.70
CA VAL A 211 21.57 12.91 -9.23
C VAL A 211 21.08 13.43 -7.90
N ASP A 212 21.83 13.20 -6.82
CA ASP A 212 21.44 13.71 -5.51
C ASP A 212 22.69 14.21 -4.75
N GLN A 213 22.64 15.46 -4.30
CA GLN A 213 23.79 16.25 -3.86
C GLN A 213 24.98 16.24 -4.86
N GLY A 214 24.67 16.09 -6.16
CA GLY A 214 25.64 16.02 -7.25
C GLY A 214 26.18 14.62 -7.56
N VAL A 215 25.99 13.65 -6.66
CA VAL A 215 26.51 12.28 -6.79
C VAL A 215 25.48 11.37 -7.48
N PRO A 216 25.87 10.60 -8.51
CA PRO A 216 24.98 9.60 -9.12
C PRO A 216 24.72 8.43 -8.16
N THR A 217 23.45 8.17 -7.85
CA THR A 217 23.02 7.03 -7.01
C THR A 217 22.15 6.07 -7.81
N LEU A 218 22.54 4.79 -7.88
CA LEU A 218 21.73 3.72 -8.48
C LEU A 218 20.78 3.13 -7.43
N ILE A 219 19.48 3.16 -7.70
CA ILE A 219 18.44 2.52 -6.89
C ILE A 219 17.85 1.37 -7.70
N THR A 220 17.96 0.14 -7.22
CA THR A 220 17.26 -1.02 -7.81
C THR A 220 15.96 -1.26 -7.05
N HIS A 221 14.86 -1.47 -7.76
CA HIS A 221 13.52 -1.71 -7.23
C HIS A 221 13.18 -3.21 -7.20
N HIS A 222 13.64 -3.98 -8.20
CA HIS A 222 13.21 -5.35 -8.46
C HIS A 222 14.35 -6.24 -9.00
N PRO A 223 14.36 -7.56 -8.68
CA PRO A 223 13.48 -8.25 -7.74
C PRO A 223 13.84 -8.02 -6.27
N GLN A 224 15.03 -7.47 -5.97
CA GLN A 224 15.43 -7.07 -4.62
C GLN A 224 15.68 -5.55 -4.61
N ARG A 225 15.20 -4.85 -3.57
CA ARG A 225 15.45 -3.41 -3.44
C ARG A 225 16.86 -3.21 -2.91
N SER A 226 17.67 -2.43 -3.62
CA SER A 226 19.02 -2.02 -3.19
C SER A 226 19.28 -0.57 -3.59
N THR A 227 20.29 0.04 -2.97
CA THR A 227 20.75 1.39 -3.31
C THR A 227 22.27 1.39 -3.20
N ALA A 228 22.94 1.95 -4.20
CA ALA A 228 24.39 1.99 -4.31
C ALA A 228 24.83 3.33 -4.90
N THR A 229 25.76 4.01 -4.24
CA THR A 229 26.47 5.15 -4.81
C THR A 229 27.27 4.68 -6.01
N ILE A 230 27.15 5.37 -7.14
CA ILE A 230 27.96 5.09 -8.33
C ILE A 230 29.26 5.88 -8.22
N GLU A 231 30.38 5.17 -8.24
CA GLU A 231 31.71 5.73 -8.37
C GLU A 231 32.37 5.17 -9.65
N ARG A 232 33.43 5.81 -10.14
CA ARG A 232 34.09 5.37 -11.39
C ARG A 232 34.61 3.92 -11.30
N GLU A 233 34.99 3.48 -10.11
CA GLU A 233 35.51 2.13 -9.83
C GLU A 233 34.39 1.11 -9.54
N THR A 234 33.29 1.53 -8.90
CA THR A 234 32.19 0.64 -8.50
C THR A 234 31.13 0.43 -9.59
N LEU A 235 31.07 1.31 -10.60
CA LEU A 235 30.05 1.31 -11.66
C LEU A 235 29.87 -0.06 -12.34
N SER A 236 30.95 -0.75 -12.72
CA SER A 236 30.83 -2.07 -13.37
C SER A 236 30.15 -3.08 -12.45
N ALA A 237 30.67 -3.26 -11.22
CA ALA A 237 30.11 -4.22 -10.27
C ALA A 237 28.64 -3.93 -9.91
N ALA A 238 28.25 -2.65 -9.84
CA ALA A 238 26.86 -2.24 -9.65
C ALA A 238 25.96 -2.62 -10.84
N LEU A 239 26.43 -2.44 -12.07
CA LEU A 239 25.74 -2.83 -13.30
C LEU A 239 25.67 -4.35 -13.48
N ASP A 240 26.74 -5.08 -13.18
CA ASP A 240 26.80 -6.54 -13.23
C ASP A 240 25.82 -7.17 -12.22
N ALA A 241 25.73 -6.60 -11.02
CA ALA A 241 24.73 -6.98 -10.02
C ALA A 241 23.29 -6.67 -10.48
N LEU A 242 23.07 -5.52 -11.12
CA LEU A 242 21.78 -5.15 -11.72
C LEU A 242 21.41 -6.10 -12.89
N GLU A 243 22.34 -6.48 -13.75
CA GLU A 243 22.09 -7.44 -14.83
C GLU A 243 21.76 -8.82 -14.27
N GLY A 244 22.51 -9.28 -13.26
CA GLY A 244 22.20 -10.52 -12.54
C GLY A 244 20.78 -10.52 -11.94
N GLN A 245 20.31 -9.37 -11.47
CA GLN A 245 18.93 -9.16 -11.00
C GLN A 245 17.90 -9.17 -12.15
N ILE A 246 18.16 -8.49 -13.26
CA ILE A 246 17.30 -8.49 -14.45
C ILE A 246 17.16 -9.91 -15.03
N ARG A 247 18.29 -10.61 -15.23
CA ARG A 247 18.30 -12.00 -15.71
C ARG A 247 17.47 -12.94 -14.83
N ARG A 248 17.49 -12.75 -13.50
CA ARG A 248 16.62 -13.51 -12.57
C ARG A 248 15.14 -13.19 -12.77
N ARG A 249 14.76 -11.90 -12.93
CA ARG A 249 13.36 -11.50 -13.18
C ARG A 249 12.83 -12.02 -14.52
N VAL A 250 13.58 -11.83 -15.61
CA VAL A 250 13.16 -12.21 -16.97
C VAL A 250 12.93 -13.73 -17.09
N ASN A 251 13.68 -14.53 -16.33
CA ASN A 251 13.51 -15.98 -16.26
C ASN A 251 12.50 -16.47 -15.20
N ASP A 252 11.93 -15.59 -14.36
CA ASP A 252 10.83 -16.01 -13.48
C ASP A 252 9.59 -16.31 -14.30
N ARG A 253 9.21 -17.59 -14.31
CA ARG A 253 8.03 -18.10 -14.99
C ARG A 253 6.75 -17.34 -14.62
N LYS A 254 6.59 -16.86 -13.39
CA LYS A 254 5.39 -16.09 -12.98
C LYS A 254 5.32 -14.72 -13.65
N VAL A 255 6.46 -14.09 -13.91
CA VAL A 255 6.54 -12.79 -14.58
C VAL A 255 6.39 -12.98 -16.09
N ARG A 256 7.13 -13.94 -16.66
CA ARG A 256 7.16 -14.25 -18.10
C ARG A 256 5.84 -14.82 -18.64
N ASP A 257 5.21 -15.73 -17.90
CA ASP A 257 3.91 -16.32 -18.25
C ASP A 257 2.72 -15.44 -17.73
N GLY A 258 3.02 -14.29 -17.11
CA GLY A 258 2.07 -13.34 -16.50
C GLY A 258 1.77 -12.09 -17.34
N GLU A 259 1.24 -11.04 -16.70
CA GLU A 259 0.84 -9.78 -17.34
C GLU A 259 2.05 -9.05 -17.96
N ASP A 260 3.05 -8.75 -17.12
CA ASP A 260 4.33 -8.13 -17.49
C ASP A 260 4.95 -8.81 -18.73
N GLY A 261 5.04 -10.14 -18.71
CA GLY A 261 5.60 -10.94 -19.81
C GLY A 261 4.68 -11.12 -21.02
N LEU A 262 3.37 -10.93 -20.91
CA LEU A 262 2.49 -10.81 -22.07
C LEU A 262 2.71 -9.47 -22.78
N ARG A 263 2.65 -8.36 -22.02
CA ARG A 263 2.84 -6.99 -22.51
C ARG A 263 4.17 -6.84 -23.24
N THR A 264 5.26 -7.30 -22.62
CA THR A 264 6.62 -7.28 -23.22
C THR A 264 6.67 -7.89 -24.62
N ARG A 265 6.01 -9.04 -24.82
CA ARG A 265 6.03 -9.75 -26.12
C ARG A 265 5.09 -9.13 -27.16
N LEU A 266 4.15 -8.30 -26.74
CA LEU A 266 3.19 -7.64 -27.63
C LEU A 266 3.71 -6.31 -28.19
N VAL A 267 4.68 -5.64 -27.54
CA VAL A 267 5.23 -4.35 -28.00
C VAL A 267 5.60 -4.35 -29.48
N ALA A 268 6.55 -5.19 -29.89
CA ALA A 268 7.02 -5.25 -31.29
C ALA A 268 5.94 -5.73 -32.28
N ILE A 269 4.96 -6.50 -31.79
CA ILE A 269 3.82 -6.96 -32.59
C ILE A 269 2.83 -5.79 -32.83
N LEU A 270 2.61 -4.94 -31.82
CA LEU A 270 1.79 -3.74 -31.93
C LEU A 270 2.47 -2.63 -32.71
N GLU A 271 3.79 -2.46 -32.58
CA GLU A 271 4.59 -1.54 -33.38
C GLU A 271 4.41 -1.80 -34.88
N SER A 272 4.54 -3.07 -35.28
CA SER A 272 4.26 -3.55 -36.63
C SER A 272 2.78 -3.39 -37.03
N ALA A 273 1.85 -3.85 -36.19
CA ALA A 273 0.41 -3.80 -36.50
C ALA A 273 -0.19 -2.38 -36.53
N CYS A 274 0.45 -1.41 -35.88
CA CYS A 274 0.04 0.00 -35.90
C CYS A 274 0.68 0.79 -37.05
N HIS A 275 1.59 0.17 -37.82
CA HIS A 275 2.41 0.80 -38.86
C HIS A 275 3.19 2.01 -38.35
N LEU A 276 3.95 1.82 -37.26
CA LEU A 276 4.78 2.86 -36.68
C LEU A 276 6.10 3.00 -37.47
N ARG A 277 6.48 4.25 -37.75
CA ARG A 277 7.77 4.62 -38.35
C ARG A 277 8.89 4.77 -37.31
N ASP A 278 8.51 4.97 -36.05
CA ASP A 278 9.38 5.13 -34.88
C ASP A 278 8.57 4.83 -33.60
N GLY A 279 9.22 4.39 -32.52
CA GLY A 279 8.56 3.78 -31.37
C GLY A 279 9.36 3.82 -30.06
N VAL A 280 8.84 4.56 -29.07
CA VAL A 280 9.31 4.62 -27.68
C VAL A 280 8.48 3.68 -26.81
N VAL A 281 9.10 2.61 -26.33
CA VAL A 281 8.50 1.66 -25.39
C VAL A 281 8.53 2.21 -23.96
N TRP A 282 7.55 1.87 -23.13
CA TRP A 282 7.47 2.24 -21.71
C TRP A 282 7.64 3.75 -21.42
N PRO A 283 6.86 4.65 -22.02
CA PRO A 283 7.20 6.07 -22.10
C PRO A 283 6.82 6.91 -20.87
N VAL A 284 6.10 6.40 -19.87
CA VAL A 284 5.47 7.21 -18.80
C VAL A 284 6.31 7.22 -17.52
N GLY A 285 7.14 8.24 -17.34
CA GLY A 285 8.06 8.38 -16.19
C GLY A 285 7.39 8.34 -14.81
N GLY A 286 8.15 7.86 -13.80
CA GLY A 286 7.85 7.99 -12.36
C GLY A 286 7.09 6.82 -11.73
N GLY A 287 6.37 6.01 -12.51
CA GLY A 287 5.59 4.86 -12.03
C GLY A 287 6.38 3.55 -11.96
N ASP A 288 6.10 2.71 -10.96
CA ASP A 288 6.55 1.29 -10.93
C ASP A 288 5.79 0.40 -11.93
N HIS A 289 4.64 0.88 -12.41
CA HIS A 289 3.74 0.27 -13.38
C HIS A 289 3.35 1.34 -14.41
N ASP A 290 3.73 1.16 -15.67
CA ASP A 290 3.17 1.99 -16.75
C ASP A 290 1.80 1.44 -17.16
N ALA A 291 0.84 2.34 -17.46
CA ALA A 291 -0.38 1.95 -18.16
C ALA A 291 -0.28 2.13 -19.70
N VAL A 292 0.71 2.86 -20.20
CA VAL A 292 1.04 2.94 -21.64
C VAL A 292 2.23 2.04 -21.92
N ASP A 293 2.15 1.27 -23.00
CA ASP A 293 3.16 0.26 -23.34
C ASP A 293 4.12 0.76 -24.44
N LEU A 294 3.60 1.54 -25.39
CA LEU A 294 4.32 2.01 -26.57
C LEU A 294 3.76 3.36 -27.05
N VAL A 295 4.62 4.27 -27.47
CA VAL A 295 4.28 5.55 -28.10
C VAL A 295 5.12 5.73 -29.36
N GLY A 296 4.50 6.02 -30.50
CA GLY A 296 5.23 6.17 -31.76
C GLY A 296 4.52 7.11 -32.74
N VAL A 297 4.96 7.10 -34.00
CA VAL A 297 4.33 7.89 -35.08
C VAL A 297 3.92 6.99 -36.22
N ASP A 298 2.65 7.08 -36.66
CA ASP A 298 2.18 6.32 -37.82
C ASP A 298 2.76 6.84 -39.16
N GLU A 299 2.54 6.09 -40.23
CA GLU A 299 2.89 6.47 -41.61
C GLU A 299 2.31 7.84 -42.04
N GLN A 300 1.20 8.29 -41.45
CA GLN A 300 0.54 9.57 -41.76
C GLN A 300 1.06 10.74 -40.90
N GLY A 301 2.02 10.49 -39.99
CA GLY A 301 2.61 11.49 -39.12
C GLY A 301 1.89 11.70 -37.79
N ARG A 302 0.88 10.91 -37.45
CA ARG A 302 0.13 11.09 -36.19
C ARG A 302 0.77 10.31 -35.04
N PRO A 303 0.91 10.89 -33.84
CA PRO A 303 1.26 10.15 -32.64
C PRO A 303 0.26 9.01 -32.36
N VAL A 304 0.79 7.86 -31.99
CA VAL A 304 0.02 6.67 -31.58
C VAL A 304 0.40 6.34 -30.14
N VAL A 305 -0.58 6.12 -29.27
CA VAL A 305 -0.41 5.74 -27.87
C VAL A 305 -1.06 4.38 -27.66
N ALA A 306 -0.24 3.34 -27.45
CA ALA A 306 -0.67 1.96 -27.41
C ALA A 306 -0.51 1.31 -26.01
N ALA A 307 -1.42 0.41 -25.67
CA ALA A 307 -1.33 -0.42 -24.46
C ALA A 307 -1.86 -1.84 -24.69
N ALA A 308 -1.18 -2.82 -24.10
CA ALA A 308 -1.56 -4.23 -24.14
C ALA A 308 -2.02 -4.72 -22.76
N ARG A 309 -3.01 -5.60 -22.70
CA ARG A 309 -3.47 -6.26 -21.46
C ARG A 309 -3.87 -7.71 -21.70
N LYS A 310 -3.87 -8.54 -20.65
CA LYS A 310 -4.56 -9.82 -20.69
C LYS A 310 -6.08 -9.64 -20.61
N LYS A 311 -6.52 -8.71 -19.75
CA LYS A 311 -7.91 -8.29 -19.64
C LYS A 311 -7.99 -6.76 -19.65
N LEU A 312 -8.85 -6.20 -20.50
CA LEU A 312 -9.18 -4.77 -20.51
C LEU A 312 -10.61 -4.57 -19.99
N GLY A 313 -10.73 -4.09 -18.75
CA GLY A 313 -11.97 -3.61 -18.14
C GLY A 313 -11.94 -2.11 -17.89
N LEU A 314 -12.94 -1.59 -17.16
CA LEU A 314 -13.05 -0.17 -16.82
C LEU A 314 -11.84 0.34 -16.01
N VAL A 315 -11.30 -0.47 -15.10
CA VAL A 315 -10.12 -0.11 -14.28
C VAL A 315 -8.89 0.09 -15.16
N GLU A 316 -8.64 -0.85 -16.07
CA GLU A 316 -7.48 -0.81 -16.96
C GLU A 316 -7.59 0.31 -18.01
N VAL A 317 -8.81 0.67 -18.44
CA VAL A 317 -9.09 1.88 -19.24
C VAL A 317 -8.83 3.15 -18.43
N GLY A 318 -9.29 3.24 -17.17
CA GLY A 318 -9.07 4.41 -16.33
C GLY A 318 -7.59 4.71 -16.10
N ALA A 319 -6.81 3.69 -15.71
CA ALA A 319 -5.36 3.82 -15.55
C ALA A 319 -4.66 4.21 -16.86
N PHE A 320 -5.13 3.72 -18.02
CA PHE A 320 -4.61 4.13 -19.32
C PHE A 320 -4.89 5.62 -19.62
N LEU A 321 -6.12 6.09 -19.37
CA LEU A 321 -6.52 7.48 -19.65
C LEU A 321 -5.76 8.49 -18.76
N ASP A 322 -5.50 8.14 -17.51
CA ASP A 322 -4.69 8.99 -16.60
C ASP A 322 -3.25 9.12 -17.13
N CYS A 323 -2.60 7.99 -17.45
CA CYS A 323 -1.27 8.00 -18.05
C CYS A 323 -1.24 8.72 -19.40
N PHE A 324 -2.28 8.57 -20.23
CA PHE A 324 -2.43 9.28 -21.51
C PHE A 324 -2.51 10.81 -21.32
N GLN A 325 -3.23 11.30 -20.30
CA GLN A 325 -3.30 12.75 -20.01
C GLN A 325 -1.97 13.31 -19.49
N THR A 326 -1.22 12.55 -18.69
CA THR A 326 0.16 12.90 -18.26
C THR A 326 1.18 12.84 -19.40
N LEU A 327 0.96 11.92 -20.34
CA LEU A 327 1.82 11.71 -21.51
C LEU A 327 1.60 12.78 -22.61
N LYS A 328 0.35 13.20 -22.85
CA LYS A 328 -0.05 14.07 -23.97
C LYS A 328 0.79 15.36 -24.10
N PRO A 329 1.10 16.11 -23.02
CA PRO A 329 1.99 17.28 -23.07
C PRO A 329 3.45 16.92 -23.41
N SER A 330 3.87 15.71 -23.07
CA SER A 330 5.24 15.19 -23.26
C SER A 330 5.47 14.61 -24.66
N LEU A 331 4.43 14.42 -25.48
CA LEU A 331 4.55 13.82 -26.81
C LEU A 331 5.57 14.52 -27.74
N PRO A 332 5.69 15.87 -27.78
CA PRO A 332 6.71 16.53 -28.58
C PRO A 332 8.14 16.24 -28.12
N THR A 333 8.36 16.08 -26.81
CA THR A 333 9.65 15.71 -26.23
C THR A 333 10.00 14.27 -26.56
N ILE A 334 9.04 13.36 -26.37
CA ILE A 334 9.20 11.91 -26.56
C ILE A 334 9.43 11.60 -28.04
N LEU A 335 8.65 12.19 -28.94
CA LEU A 335 8.71 11.97 -30.39
C LEU A 335 9.65 12.95 -31.11
N GLY A 336 10.48 13.69 -30.37
CA GLY A 336 11.39 14.70 -30.93
C GLY A 336 12.53 14.15 -31.80
N HIS A 337 12.73 12.82 -31.81
CA HIS A 337 13.65 12.12 -32.71
C HIS A 337 12.96 11.54 -33.96
N ALA A 338 11.63 11.46 -33.98
CA ALA A 338 10.89 10.78 -35.02
C ALA A 338 10.92 11.52 -36.36
N LEU A 339 11.01 10.76 -37.45
CA LEU A 339 11.13 11.30 -38.80
C LEU A 339 9.91 12.15 -39.19
N ALA A 340 10.16 13.39 -39.61
CA ALA A 340 9.12 14.32 -40.06
C ALA A 340 8.30 13.75 -41.25
N PRO A 341 7.03 14.13 -41.41
CA PRO A 341 6.26 15.00 -40.53
C PRO A 341 5.80 14.30 -39.24
N VAL A 342 5.57 15.09 -38.19
CA VAL A 342 4.86 14.68 -36.97
C VAL A 342 3.77 15.71 -36.68
N ARG A 343 2.56 15.25 -36.34
CA ARG A 343 1.33 16.03 -36.23
C ARG A 343 0.71 15.87 -34.85
N PHE A 344 0.95 16.83 -33.96
CA PHE A 344 0.41 16.81 -32.60
C PHE A 344 -1.04 17.33 -32.48
N ASP A 345 -1.84 17.17 -33.54
CA ASP A 345 -3.23 17.64 -33.62
C ASP A 345 -4.20 16.72 -32.87
N SER A 346 -4.14 15.41 -33.11
CA SER A 346 -4.84 14.41 -32.29
C SER A 346 -4.08 13.07 -32.22
N PRO A 347 -3.61 12.63 -31.04
CA PRO A 347 -3.01 11.30 -30.89
C PRO A 347 -4.07 10.20 -31.02
N ARG A 348 -3.74 9.14 -31.75
CA ARG A 348 -4.55 7.91 -31.86
C ARG A 348 -4.25 6.98 -30.70
N ILE A 349 -5.28 6.38 -30.11
CA ILE A 349 -5.15 5.35 -29.07
C ILE A 349 -5.20 3.96 -29.72
N VAL A 350 -4.44 3.00 -29.18
CA VAL A 350 -4.53 1.58 -29.58
C VAL A 350 -4.59 0.70 -28.33
N LEU A 351 -5.61 -0.14 -28.22
CA LEU A 351 -5.83 -0.98 -27.05
C LEU A 351 -5.93 -2.44 -27.46
N ALA A 352 -4.98 -3.25 -26.99
CA ALA A 352 -4.86 -4.66 -27.33
C ALA A 352 -5.17 -5.58 -26.14
N ALA A 353 -6.04 -6.58 -26.30
CA ALA A 353 -6.33 -7.53 -25.23
C ALA A 353 -6.76 -8.94 -25.68
N ASP A 354 -6.45 -9.95 -24.86
CA ASP A 354 -7.04 -11.32 -24.95
C ASP A 354 -8.54 -11.28 -24.59
N GLN A 355 -8.89 -10.49 -23.56
CA GLN A 355 -10.25 -10.37 -23.04
C GLN A 355 -10.66 -8.91 -22.79
N PHE A 356 -11.45 -8.33 -23.70
CA PHE A 356 -12.20 -7.10 -23.43
C PHE A 356 -13.44 -7.38 -22.55
N THR A 357 -13.86 -6.43 -21.72
CA THR A 357 -15.23 -6.40 -21.17
C THR A 357 -16.15 -5.53 -22.03
N ALA A 358 -17.44 -5.83 -22.03
CA ALA A 358 -18.42 -5.05 -22.78
C ALA A 358 -18.48 -3.60 -22.27
N GLY A 359 -18.42 -3.41 -20.94
CA GLY A 359 -18.30 -2.09 -20.32
C GLY A 359 -17.08 -1.29 -20.77
N ALA A 360 -15.91 -1.91 -20.97
CA ALA A 360 -14.73 -1.18 -21.48
C ALA A 360 -14.97 -0.64 -22.90
N ILE A 361 -15.53 -1.46 -23.80
CA ILE A 361 -15.85 -1.05 -25.18
C ILE A 361 -16.93 0.04 -25.17
N ARG A 362 -17.97 -0.13 -24.34
CA ARG A 362 -19.07 0.83 -24.16
C ARG A 362 -18.61 2.16 -23.55
N ALA A 363 -17.63 2.16 -22.64
CA ALA A 363 -17.05 3.39 -22.11
C ALA A 363 -16.17 4.12 -23.15
N LEU A 364 -15.36 3.38 -23.92
CA LEU A 364 -14.50 3.94 -24.97
C LEU A 364 -15.30 4.63 -26.09
N SER A 365 -16.50 4.12 -26.44
CA SER A 365 -17.36 4.75 -27.46
C SER A 365 -17.88 6.14 -27.04
N GLY A 366 -17.91 6.46 -25.74
CA GLY A 366 -18.25 7.78 -25.20
C GLY A 366 -17.12 8.81 -25.25
N LEU A 367 -15.90 8.43 -25.64
CA LEU A 367 -14.74 9.32 -25.64
C LEU A 367 -14.50 10.02 -26.98
N ALA A 368 -14.06 11.28 -26.94
CA ALA A 368 -13.68 12.13 -28.06
C ALA A 368 -12.29 11.77 -28.63
N LEU A 369 -11.96 10.48 -28.65
CA LEU A 369 -10.63 9.96 -28.97
C LEU A 369 -10.74 8.86 -30.03
N ALA A 370 -9.97 8.99 -31.11
CA ALA A 370 -9.81 7.93 -32.10
C ALA A 370 -9.07 6.76 -31.46
N HIS A 371 -9.68 5.58 -31.47
CA HIS A 371 -9.14 4.38 -30.84
C HIS A 371 -9.32 3.15 -31.73
N ASP A 372 -8.25 2.39 -31.91
CA ASP A 372 -8.28 1.08 -32.57
C ASP A 372 -8.20 -0.04 -31.51
N LEU A 373 -8.97 -1.12 -31.71
CA LEU A 373 -8.98 -2.27 -30.82
C LEU A 373 -8.32 -3.49 -31.48
N PHE A 374 -7.46 -4.18 -30.75
CA PHE A 374 -6.81 -5.41 -31.21
C PHE A 374 -7.11 -6.58 -30.27
N THR A 375 -7.59 -7.70 -30.81
CA THR A 375 -7.67 -8.94 -30.05
C THR A 375 -6.34 -9.68 -30.08
N VAL A 376 -5.87 -10.13 -28.91
CA VAL A 376 -4.65 -10.94 -28.77
C VAL A 376 -5.03 -12.41 -28.74
N GLU A 377 -4.49 -13.20 -29.66
CA GLU A 377 -4.59 -14.66 -29.62
C GLU A 377 -3.24 -15.28 -29.25
N ILE A 378 -3.28 -16.30 -28.37
CA ILE A 378 -2.10 -17.01 -27.88
C ILE A 378 -2.14 -18.45 -28.39
N ASP A 379 -1.50 -18.71 -29.51
CA ASP A 379 -1.38 -20.04 -30.12
C ASP A 379 -0.07 -20.70 -29.64
N GLY A 380 -0.19 -21.89 -29.05
CA GLY A 380 0.97 -22.66 -28.56
C GLY A 380 1.94 -23.13 -29.65
N ALA A 381 1.52 -23.12 -30.92
CA ALA A 381 2.33 -23.49 -32.09
C ALA A 381 2.71 -22.30 -32.99
N ARG A 382 1.89 -21.23 -33.03
CA ARG A 382 2.15 -20.03 -33.86
C ARG A 382 2.66 -18.81 -33.08
N GLY A 383 2.63 -18.84 -31.75
CA GLY A 383 3.07 -17.74 -30.89
C GLY A 383 1.95 -16.76 -30.57
N LEU A 384 2.29 -15.47 -30.49
CA LEU A 384 1.32 -14.40 -30.26
C LEU A 384 0.94 -13.77 -31.60
N THR A 385 -0.36 -13.56 -31.79
CA THR A 385 -0.90 -12.80 -32.93
C THR A 385 -1.85 -11.73 -32.43
N VAL A 386 -1.90 -10.60 -33.14
CA VAL A 386 -2.91 -9.56 -32.93
C VAL A 386 -3.77 -9.43 -34.18
N THR A 387 -5.07 -9.25 -34.00
CA THR A 387 -6.03 -8.96 -35.06
C THR A 387 -6.72 -7.65 -34.76
N ALA A 388 -6.81 -6.74 -35.72
CA ALA A 388 -7.68 -5.56 -35.59
C ALA A 388 -9.14 -6.03 -35.59
N VAL A 389 -9.96 -5.49 -34.68
CA VAL A 389 -11.35 -5.91 -34.48
C VAL A 389 -12.22 -4.68 -34.24
N ALA A 390 -13.34 -4.55 -34.95
CA ALA A 390 -14.28 -3.46 -34.73
C ALA A 390 -14.97 -3.57 -33.35
N ALA A 391 -15.39 -2.44 -32.77
CA ALA A 391 -16.07 -2.43 -31.47
C ALA A 391 -17.29 -3.37 -31.43
N GLU A 392 -18.06 -3.45 -32.52
CA GLU A 392 -19.21 -4.35 -32.69
C GLU A 392 -18.79 -5.83 -32.72
N GLU A 393 -17.71 -6.17 -33.42
CA GLU A 393 -17.17 -7.53 -33.50
C GLU A 393 -16.60 -7.99 -32.16
N ALA A 394 -15.93 -7.10 -31.42
CA ALA A 394 -15.44 -7.35 -30.08
C ALA A 394 -16.60 -7.59 -29.09
N MET A 395 -17.66 -6.79 -29.17
CA MET A 395 -18.92 -7.00 -28.42
C MET A 395 -19.57 -8.33 -28.79
N GLN A 396 -19.61 -8.71 -30.07
CA GLN A 396 -20.16 -10.00 -30.49
C GLN A 396 -19.31 -11.18 -30.01
N SER A 397 -17.97 -11.06 -30.00
CA SER A 397 -17.05 -12.05 -29.43
C SER A 397 -17.30 -12.29 -27.93
N ILE A 398 -17.69 -11.26 -27.18
CA ILE A 398 -18.07 -11.35 -25.78
C ILE A 398 -19.44 -12.06 -25.64
N ARG A 399 -20.45 -11.64 -26.40
CA ARG A 399 -21.80 -12.28 -26.45
C ARG A 399 -21.70 -13.77 -26.77
N ASP A 400 -20.89 -14.14 -27.75
CA ASP A 400 -20.61 -15.53 -28.14
C ASP A 400 -19.94 -16.33 -27.01
N ARG A 401 -18.92 -15.76 -26.34
CA ARG A 401 -18.24 -16.38 -25.20
C ARG A 401 -19.21 -16.60 -24.02
N MET A 402 -20.10 -15.65 -23.74
CA MET A 402 -21.17 -15.78 -22.73
C MET A 402 -22.18 -16.89 -23.10
N ASN A 403 -22.70 -16.87 -24.33
CA ASN A 403 -23.66 -17.88 -24.83
C ASN A 403 -23.09 -19.31 -24.79
N ARG A 404 -21.81 -19.49 -25.12
CA ARG A 404 -21.10 -20.78 -25.02
C ARG A 404 -20.97 -21.24 -23.56
N ARG A 405 -20.65 -20.33 -22.62
CA ARG A 405 -20.58 -20.64 -21.17
C ARG A 405 -21.96 -21.00 -20.60
N GLY A 406 -23.02 -20.32 -21.00
CA GLY A 406 -24.40 -20.63 -20.59
C GLY A 406 -24.84 -22.04 -21.00
N ARG A 407 -24.64 -22.41 -22.27
CA ARG A 407 -25.00 -23.75 -22.78
C ARG A 407 -24.14 -24.89 -22.19
N GLY A 408 -22.91 -24.60 -21.79
CA GLY A 408 -21.96 -25.61 -21.28
C GLY A 408 -22.33 -26.26 -19.93
N ARG A 409 -23.14 -25.61 -19.07
CA ARG A 409 -23.48 -26.15 -17.74
C ARG A 409 -24.57 -27.24 -17.72
N GLY A 410 -25.28 -27.48 -18.82
CA GLY A 410 -26.46 -28.35 -18.84
C GLY A 410 -26.26 -29.82 -19.21
N ARG A 411 -25.10 -30.22 -19.78
CA ARG A 411 -24.89 -31.59 -20.31
C ARG A 411 -23.47 -32.12 -20.05
N SER A 412 -23.17 -32.47 -18.79
CA SER A 412 -21.98 -33.28 -18.45
C SER A 412 -22.15 -34.10 -17.16
N ARG A 413 -23.24 -34.87 -17.06
CA ARG A 413 -23.44 -35.93 -16.06
C ARG A 413 -24.36 -37.03 -16.61
N ILE A 414 -23.78 -37.95 -17.39
CA ILE A 414 -24.16 -39.35 -17.69
C ILE A 414 -23.22 -39.79 -18.83
N ALA A 415 -22.26 -40.67 -18.53
CA ALA A 415 -21.46 -41.52 -19.46
C ALA A 415 -20.07 -41.86 -18.86
N SER A 416 -20.04 -42.70 -17.81
CA SER A 416 -18.85 -43.41 -17.35
C SER A 416 -19.30 -44.63 -16.53
N ASP A 417 -18.64 -45.77 -16.72
CA ASP A 417 -19.08 -47.14 -16.36
C ASP A 417 -20.21 -47.67 -17.29
N SER A 418 -20.07 -48.83 -17.98
CA SER A 418 -19.04 -49.89 -17.89
C SER A 418 -18.78 -50.58 -19.24
N ALA A 419 -17.53 -50.90 -19.55
CA ALA A 419 -17.11 -52.08 -20.33
C ALA A 419 -15.57 -52.21 -20.43
N GLU A 420 -14.95 -53.06 -19.60
CA GLU A 420 -13.65 -53.64 -19.95
C GLU A 420 -13.88 -54.82 -20.92
N GLY A 421 -13.20 -54.82 -22.07
CA GLY A 421 -13.37 -55.83 -23.14
C GLY A 421 -12.04 -56.15 -23.82
N ARG A 422 -11.40 -57.22 -23.37
CA ARG A 422 -9.98 -57.52 -23.63
C ARG A 422 -9.77 -58.34 -24.92
N GLU A 423 -8.58 -58.21 -25.51
CA GLU A 423 -7.83 -59.19 -26.34
C GLU A 423 -7.95 -59.23 -27.89
N ARG A 424 -6.79 -58.92 -28.50
CA ARG A 424 -6.00 -59.73 -29.48
C ARG A 424 -6.13 -59.56 -31.02
N HIS A 425 -4.92 -59.57 -31.61
CA HIS A 425 -4.48 -59.99 -32.95
C HIS A 425 -5.06 -59.35 -34.22
N GLY A 426 -4.16 -58.92 -35.11
CA GLY A 426 -4.29 -59.20 -36.53
C GLY A 426 -3.50 -58.28 -37.46
N ALA A 427 -2.74 -58.86 -38.39
CA ALA A 427 -2.41 -58.23 -39.68
C ALA A 427 -3.71 -58.01 -40.48
N GLY A 428 -3.79 -57.13 -41.49
CA GLY A 428 -2.76 -56.45 -42.27
C GLY A 428 -3.01 -56.71 -43.76
N GLU A 429 -2.59 -55.78 -44.64
CA GLU A 429 -2.99 -55.73 -46.08
C GLU A 429 -4.52 -55.49 -46.26
N GLY A 430 -5.03 -54.97 -47.39
CA GLY A 430 -4.42 -54.44 -48.61
C GLY A 430 -5.51 -54.05 -49.63
N GLY A 431 -5.20 -53.20 -50.61
CA GLY A 431 -6.15 -52.66 -51.59
C GLY A 431 -6.84 -51.35 -51.12
N GLU A 432 -7.05 -50.30 -51.92
CA GLU A 432 -7.43 -50.21 -53.35
C GLU A 432 -8.86 -50.74 -53.61
N GLU A 433 -9.75 -50.06 -54.33
CA GLU A 433 -9.62 -48.79 -55.07
C GLU A 433 -11.02 -48.14 -55.25
N ALA A 434 -11.07 -46.87 -55.72
CA ALA A 434 -12.10 -46.30 -56.63
C ALA A 434 -13.63 -46.39 -56.29
N THR A 435 -14.51 -45.45 -56.66
CA THR A 435 -14.41 -44.08 -57.23
C THR A 435 -15.76 -43.36 -57.04
N GLU A 436 -15.75 -42.03 -57.22
CA GLU A 436 -16.86 -41.21 -57.73
C GLU A 436 -18.33 -41.45 -57.29
N SER A 437 -18.83 -40.45 -56.55
CA SER A 437 -20.04 -39.68 -56.94
C SER A 437 -21.42 -40.36 -56.74
N LYS A 438 -22.59 -39.69 -56.88
CA LYS A 438 -22.96 -38.28 -57.17
C LYS A 438 -24.33 -38.02 -56.52
N ARG A 439 -24.78 -36.75 -56.52
CA ARG A 439 -26.16 -36.19 -56.48
C ARG A 439 -27.35 -37.16 -56.25
N GLY A 440 -28.39 -36.84 -55.49
CA GLY A 440 -28.86 -35.53 -55.01
C GLY A 440 -29.99 -35.67 -53.96
N ALA A 441 -30.67 -34.60 -53.52
CA ALA A 441 -31.74 -33.89 -54.26
C ALA A 441 -32.94 -34.82 -54.59
N GLU A 442 -34.20 -34.50 -54.27
CA GLU A 442 -34.77 -33.28 -53.63
C GLU A 442 -36.23 -33.56 -53.18
N ALA A 443 -36.96 -32.53 -52.74
CA ALA A 443 -38.38 -32.52 -52.33
C ALA A 443 -38.73 -33.34 -51.05
N GLU A 444 -39.26 -32.77 -49.96
CA GLU A 444 -40.41 -31.85 -49.76
C GLU A 444 -41.80 -32.52 -49.75
N SER A 445 -42.68 -31.92 -48.95
CA SER A 445 -44.15 -32.10 -48.91
C SER A 445 -44.68 -33.46 -48.42
N ASP A 446 -45.86 -33.53 -47.80
CA ASP A 446 -46.48 -32.64 -46.80
C ASP A 446 -47.62 -33.44 -46.13
N SER A 447 -48.04 -33.05 -44.92
CA SER A 447 -49.36 -33.37 -44.36
C SER A 447 -49.68 -34.88 -44.14
N ALA A 448 -50.76 -35.29 -43.46
CA ALA A 448 -51.39 -34.71 -42.27
C ALA A 448 -52.17 -35.82 -41.50
N GLU A 449 -52.44 -35.54 -40.22
CA GLU A 449 -53.64 -36.00 -39.47
C GLU A 449 -53.89 -37.49 -39.09
N ASN A 450 -54.79 -37.60 -38.09
CA ASN A 450 -55.71 -38.70 -37.77
C ASN A 450 -55.18 -40.08 -37.30
N ALA A 451 -54.86 -40.10 -36.00
CA ALA A 451 -55.66 -40.79 -34.97
C ALA A 451 -56.24 -42.21 -35.25
N SER A 452 -55.91 -43.17 -34.37
CA SER A 452 -56.78 -43.54 -33.22
C SER A 452 -56.55 -44.98 -32.70
N ARG A 453 -57.01 -45.24 -31.45
CA ARG A 453 -57.50 -46.54 -30.90
C ARG A 453 -56.70 -47.81 -31.29
N GLY A 454 -55.97 -48.48 -30.40
CA GLY A 454 -56.24 -48.73 -28.97
C GLY A 454 -56.45 -50.24 -28.71
N ARG A 455 -56.81 -50.61 -27.45
CA ARG A 455 -56.80 -51.97 -26.86
C ARG A 455 -55.38 -52.43 -26.47
N SER A 456 -55.03 -52.84 -25.25
CA SER A 456 -55.73 -53.51 -24.14
C SER A 456 -55.97 -55.02 -24.29
N ARG A 457 -55.07 -55.82 -23.70
CA ARG A 457 -55.32 -57.05 -22.89
C ARG A 457 -54.00 -57.45 -22.18
N ARG A 458 -53.95 -57.60 -20.83
CA ARG A 458 -54.33 -58.78 -20.00
C ARG A 458 -53.43 -60.00 -20.29
N ARG A 459 -52.70 -60.63 -19.34
CA ARG A 459 -53.10 -61.10 -17.98
C ARG A 459 -51.91 -61.69 -17.17
N ARG A 460 -51.96 -61.58 -15.81
CA ARG A 460 -51.51 -62.53 -14.72
C ARG A 460 -50.01 -62.96 -14.70
N ARG A 461 -49.29 -63.11 -13.57
CA ARG A 461 -49.56 -63.51 -12.14
C ARG A 461 -48.87 -62.55 -11.12
N GLY A 462 -48.96 -62.68 -9.78
CA GLY A 462 -49.87 -63.55 -8.99
C GLY A 462 -49.55 -63.94 -7.51
N GLY A 463 -48.68 -63.27 -6.74
CA GLY A 463 -48.46 -63.53 -5.28
C GLY A 463 -48.31 -62.23 -4.47
N ARG A 464 -49.05 -62.01 -3.36
CA ARG A 464 -48.86 -62.48 -1.95
C ARG A 464 -47.63 -61.82 -1.25
N GLN A 465 -47.65 -61.31 -0.01
CA GLN A 465 -48.65 -60.90 1.03
C GLN A 465 -47.81 -60.32 2.22
N ARG A 466 -48.16 -59.38 3.12
CA ARG A 466 -49.34 -58.58 3.57
C ARG A 466 -48.92 -57.06 3.61
N GLY A 467 -49.70 -56.05 4.05
CA GLY A 467 -51.13 -55.93 4.39
C GLY A 467 -51.44 -55.04 5.62
N ASN A 468 -51.85 -53.77 5.35
CA ASN A 468 -52.92 -52.91 5.95
C ASN A 468 -53.24 -52.86 7.47
N PRO A 469 -53.95 -51.80 7.97
CA PRO A 469 -54.29 -50.46 7.45
C PRO A 469 -53.88 -49.35 8.48
N LYS A 470 -54.50 -48.17 8.74
CA LYS A 470 -55.65 -47.35 8.23
C LYS A 470 -55.34 -45.86 8.53
N GLU A 471 -55.51 -44.85 7.67
CA GLU A 471 -56.70 -44.08 7.23
C GLU A 471 -57.60 -43.45 8.33
N GLY A 472 -57.92 -42.16 8.17
CA GLY A 472 -58.97 -41.43 8.89
C GLY A 472 -59.14 -40.00 8.34
N GLU A 473 -60.30 -39.68 7.78
CA GLU A 473 -60.67 -38.34 7.30
C GLU A 473 -61.56 -37.63 8.35
N GLY A 474 -61.58 -36.29 8.39
CA GLY A 474 -62.65 -35.53 9.06
C GLY A 474 -62.20 -34.21 9.72
N PRO A 475 -63.09 -33.19 9.87
CA PRO A 475 -62.66 -31.81 10.17
C PRO A 475 -63.28 -31.14 11.42
N ALA A 476 -62.78 -29.92 11.68
CA ALA A 476 -63.41 -28.77 12.38
C ALA A 476 -63.26 -28.62 13.93
N SER A 477 -63.52 -27.37 14.36
CA SER A 477 -63.66 -26.81 15.72
C SER A 477 -62.43 -26.75 16.67
N ALA A 478 -61.86 -25.53 16.72
CA ALA A 478 -61.80 -24.63 17.89
C ALA A 478 -61.02 -24.95 19.19
N GLU A 479 -60.41 -23.86 19.71
CA GLU A 479 -60.00 -23.53 21.09
C GLU A 479 -58.69 -24.13 21.70
N ASP A 480 -57.97 -23.21 22.35
CA ASP A 480 -56.87 -23.27 23.33
C ASP A 480 -55.74 -24.31 23.26
N SER A 481 -54.52 -23.84 22.95
CA SER A 481 -53.26 -24.23 23.61
C SER A 481 -52.13 -23.23 23.31
N GLU A 482 -51.31 -22.91 24.33
CA GLU A 482 -50.14 -22.03 24.20
C GLU A 482 -48.99 -22.73 23.43
N PRO A 483 -48.28 -22.04 22.50
CA PRO A 483 -47.06 -22.57 21.91
C PRO A 483 -45.85 -22.34 22.84
N LYS A 484 -45.13 -23.42 23.16
CA LYS A 484 -43.77 -23.33 23.73
C LYS A 484 -42.80 -22.81 22.68
N ALA A 485 -41.78 -22.07 23.12
CA ALA A 485 -40.67 -21.66 22.27
C ALA A 485 -39.65 -22.79 22.10
N GLU A 486 -39.16 -22.99 20.87
CA GLU A 486 -37.94 -23.73 20.53
C GLU A 486 -37.42 -23.25 19.16
N ASP A 487 -36.15 -23.58 18.85
CA ASP A 487 -35.42 -23.33 17.60
C ASP A 487 -35.27 -21.87 17.07
N ALA A 488 -34.18 -21.23 17.50
CA ALA A 488 -33.54 -20.12 16.77
C ALA A 488 -32.47 -20.67 15.80
N PRO A 489 -32.26 -20.06 14.61
CA PRO A 489 -31.30 -20.55 13.62
C PRO A 489 -29.83 -20.29 14.01
N GLU A 490 -28.94 -21.16 13.52
CA GLU A 490 -27.51 -21.17 13.86
C GLU A 490 -26.75 -19.92 13.38
N GLY A 491 -26.03 -19.27 14.30
CA GLY A 491 -25.13 -18.15 13.98
C GLY A 491 -23.83 -18.60 13.28
N PHE A 492 -23.37 -17.84 12.30
CA PHE A 492 -22.22 -18.20 11.47
C PHE A 492 -20.90 -17.75 12.11
N GLU A 493 -19.99 -18.70 12.42
CA GLU A 493 -18.66 -18.39 12.95
C GLU A 493 -17.74 -17.79 11.87
N GLU A 494 -17.59 -16.47 11.85
CA GLU A 494 -16.56 -15.81 11.02
C GLU A 494 -15.16 -15.96 11.63
N LEU A 495 -14.34 -16.80 11.00
CA LEU A 495 -12.96 -17.04 11.39
C LEU A 495 -12.10 -15.78 11.22
N SER A 496 -11.68 -15.21 12.36
CA SER A 496 -10.72 -14.11 12.46
C SER A 496 -9.39 -14.45 11.77
N LEU A 497 -8.82 -13.48 11.05
CA LEU A 497 -7.52 -13.64 10.36
C LEU A 497 -6.31 -13.49 11.29
N PHE A 498 -6.52 -13.36 12.61
CA PHE A 498 -5.47 -13.04 13.60
C PHE A 498 -4.95 -14.24 14.41
N ASP A 499 -5.56 -15.43 14.30
CA ASP A 499 -5.16 -16.62 15.09
C ASP A 499 -4.00 -17.44 14.46
N LEU A 500 -3.13 -16.80 13.66
CA LEU A 500 -2.09 -17.47 12.85
C LEU A 500 -0.75 -16.72 12.75
N ASP A 501 -0.22 -16.18 13.84
CA ASP A 501 1.22 -16.32 14.13
C ASP A 501 1.54 -16.09 15.61
N ASP A 502 1.95 -17.16 16.31
CA ASP A 502 2.42 -17.13 17.72
C ASP A 502 3.43 -18.28 17.92
N GLY A 503 4.51 -18.24 17.13
CA GLY A 503 5.60 -19.22 17.16
C GLY A 503 6.70 -18.85 18.16
N GLN A 504 6.43 -18.95 19.46
CA GLN A 504 7.47 -18.70 20.48
C GLN A 504 8.59 -19.77 20.43
N GLU A 505 9.82 -19.31 20.23
CA GLU A 505 11.00 -20.03 20.68
C GLU A 505 11.07 -19.97 22.21
N GLU A 506 11.25 -21.11 22.89
CA GLU A 506 11.91 -21.07 24.20
C GLU A 506 12.68 -22.37 24.47
N SER A 507 13.85 -22.22 25.09
CA SER A 507 14.77 -23.33 25.35
C SER A 507 14.83 -23.61 26.85
N SER A 508 14.64 -24.87 27.25
CA SER A 508 14.94 -25.29 28.62
C SER A 508 15.64 -26.66 28.62
N ARG A 509 16.84 -26.69 29.19
CA ARG A 509 17.57 -27.92 29.51
C ARG A 509 17.29 -28.30 30.96
N SER A 510 16.61 -29.41 31.19
CA SER A 510 16.72 -30.14 32.45
C SER A 510 16.54 -31.64 32.20
N SER A 511 17.54 -32.42 32.58
CA SER A 511 17.54 -33.87 32.46
C SER A 511 17.20 -34.51 33.79
N ASP A 512 16.32 -35.52 33.78
CA ASP A 512 16.50 -36.63 34.72
C ASP A 512 16.01 -37.97 34.14
N GLY A 513 16.57 -39.07 34.66
CA GLY A 513 16.33 -40.45 34.20
C GLY A 513 15.10 -41.12 34.85
N PRO A 514 14.89 -42.45 34.72
CA PRO A 514 15.92 -43.48 34.48
C PRO A 514 15.56 -44.60 33.46
N ASP A 515 16.50 -45.54 33.27
CA ASP A 515 16.42 -46.94 32.78
C ASP A 515 15.48 -47.32 31.60
N GLY A 516 15.89 -48.06 30.56
CA GLY A 516 17.18 -48.69 30.26
C GLY A 516 17.11 -50.22 30.11
N ARG A 517 17.26 -50.77 28.88
CA ARG A 517 17.72 -52.16 28.61
C ARG A 517 17.82 -52.52 27.10
N ARG A 518 19.06 -52.86 26.67
CA ARG A 518 19.45 -54.07 25.86
C ARG A 518 18.90 -54.25 24.41
N ARG A 519 19.60 -54.89 23.44
CA ARG A 519 21.02 -55.28 23.19
C ARG A 519 21.11 -55.92 21.77
N ARG A 520 22.31 -55.90 21.12
CA ARG A 520 22.68 -56.54 19.81
C ARG A 520 22.05 -55.86 18.56
N GLY A 521 22.70 -55.70 17.41
CA GLY A 521 24.12 -55.85 17.04
C GLY A 521 24.50 -57.13 16.26
N ARG A 522 24.70 -57.05 14.92
CA ARG A 522 25.38 -58.10 14.12
C ARG A 522 25.93 -57.68 12.72
N ASN A 523 27.26 -57.46 12.68
CA ASN A 523 28.26 -57.76 11.62
C ASN A 523 27.89 -58.20 10.16
N ARG A 524 28.59 -57.56 9.19
CA ARG A 524 29.34 -58.11 8.00
C ARG A 524 28.53 -58.83 6.88
N ARG A 525 28.83 -58.77 5.56
CA ARG A 525 30.12 -58.89 4.82
C ARG A 525 29.90 -58.80 3.27
N ARG A 526 30.96 -58.53 2.46
CA ARG A 526 31.07 -58.48 0.96
C ARG A 526 30.50 -57.22 0.28
N GLY A 527 31.18 -56.50 -0.62
CA GLY A 527 32.63 -56.39 -0.89
C GLY A 527 33.20 -57.15 -2.12
N ARG A 528 33.61 -56.43 -3.18
CA ARG A 528 34.61 -56.82 -4.22
C ARG A 528 35.03 -55.64 -5.12
N LYS A 529 36.35 -55.48 -5.39
CA LYS A 529 37.07 -54.68 -6.44
C LYS A 529 36.60 -53.22 -6.75
N GLY A 530 37.48 -52.23 -6.96
CA GLY A 530 38.96 -52.16 -6.85
C GLY A 530 39.61 -51.46 -8.06
N SER A 531 40.73 -50.77 -7.81
CA SER A 531 41.67 -50.08 -8.74
C SER A 531 41.14 -48.92 -9.59
N ASP A 532 41.87 -47.82 -9.86
CA ASP A 532 43.06 -47.19 -9.21
C ASP A 532 43.21 -45.72 -9.73
N ASP A 533 44.08 -44.94 -9.09
CA ASP A 533 44.80 -43.72 -9.55
C ASP A 533 44.11 -42.38 -9.98
N ALA A 534 44.67 -41.29 -9.39
CA ALA A 534 45.21 -40.03 -9.97
C ALA A 534 44.64 -39.39 -11.26
N LYS A 535 44.68 -38.06 -11.49
CA LYS A 535 45.10 -36.85 -10.72
C LYS A 535 44.39 -35.61 -11.33
N GLN A 536 44.17 -34.50 -10.61
CA GLN A 536 44.96 -33.23 -10.58
C GLN A 536 45.60 -32.78 -11.92
N ALA A 537 45.72 -31.48 -12.24
CA ALA A 537 45.08 -30.24 -11.75
C ALA A 537 45.58 -29.04 -12.60
N GLU A 538 44.85 -27.90 -12.58
CA GLU A 538 45.37 -26.54 -12.89
C GLU A 538 45.94 -26.31 -14.31
N GLY A 539 46.17 -25.08 -14.79
CA GLY A 539 45.85 -23.78 -14.21
C GLY A 539 46.16 -22.59 -15.14
N GLN A 540 45.78 -21.40 -14.67
CA GLN A 540 46.26 -20.04 -14.99
C GLN A 540 47.32 -19.84 -16.10
N LEU A 541 47.13 -18.80 -16.94
CA LEU A 541 47.83 -17.53 -16.74
C LEU A 541 47.25 -16.38 -17.60
N GLU A 542 47.12 -15.20 -16.98
CA GLU A 542 47.03 -13.92 -17.68
C GLU A 542 48.40 -13.22 -17.61
N GLN A 543 48.79 -12.52 -18.68
CA GLN A 543 49.55 -11.27 -18.57
C GLN A 543 49.37 -10.42 -19.84
N SER A 544 49.60 -9.11 -19.73
CA SER A 544 48.92 -8.09 -20.53
C SER A 544 49.84 -7.02 -21.13
N ALA A 545 49.30 -6.25 -22.09
CA ALA A 545 49.92 -5.14 -22.83
C ALA A 545 50.96 -5.57 -23.90
N GLU A 546 51.12 -4.88 -25.04
CA GLU A 546 50.93 -3.45 -25.32
C GLU A 546 50.23 -3.11 -26.67
N ALA A 547 50.00 -1.80 -26.86
CA ALA A 547 49.88 -1.06 -28.12
C ALA A 547 48.56 -1.14 -28.95
N SER A 548 48.39 -0.12 -29.79
CA SER A 548 47.18 0.25 -30.55
C SER A 548 47.49 0.39 -32.06
N PRO A 549 46.48 0.46 -32.95
CA PRO A 549 46.58 -0.14 -34.29
C PRO A 549 46.85 0.82 -35.45
N GLU A 550 47.19 0.26 -36.62
CA GLU A 550 46.98 0.88 -37.93
C GLU A 550 46.31 -0.05 -38.96
N LEU A 551 45.36 0.52 -39.70
CA LEU A 551 45.06 0.33 -41.12
C LEU A 551 44.76 -1.07 -41.75
N SER A 552 43.47 -1.23 -42.09
CA SER A 552 42.96 -1.32 -43.48
C SER A 552 42.56 -2.67 -44.13
N THR A 553 41.32 -2.66 -44.64
CA THR A 553 40.82 -3.26 -45.91
C THR A 553 40.76 -4.80 -46.14
N SER A 554 39.53 -5.31 -45.99
CA SER A 554 38.70 -5.90 -47.07
C SER A 554 38.73 -7.42 -47.43
N ARG A 555 37.48 -7.92 -47.64
CA ARG A 555 36.99 -9.04 -48.49
C ARG A 555 37.04 -10.51 -48.03
N GLU A 556 35.84 -11.06 -47.90
CA GLU A 556 35.27 -12.27 -48.57
C GLU A 556 35.92 -13.66 -48.34
N ASP A 557 35.13 -14.50 -47.64
CA ASP A 557 34.82 -15.92 -47.89
C ASP A 557 35.71 -17.10 -47.39
N ALA A 558 34.98 -18.16 -46.97
CA ALA A 558 35.30 -19.60 -46.90
C ALA A 558 36.17 -20.21 -45.76
N ASP A 559 35.46 -20.90 -44.85
CA ASP A 559 35.55 -22.35 -44.53
C ASP A 559 36.72 -23.05 -43.79
N GLU A 560 36.27 -24.02 -42.97
CA GLU A 560 36.86 -25.30 -42.51
C GLU A 560 37.92 -25.40 -41.37
N ASP A 561 37.66 -26.42 -40.54
CA ASP A 561 38.30 -26.86 -39.30
C ASP A 561 39.76 -27.38 -39.44
N LEU A 562 40.52 -27.42 -38.33
CA LEU A 562 40.91 -28.69 -37.63
C LEU A 562 41.86 -28.50 -36.43
N HIS A 563 42.00 -29.56 -35.62
CA HIS A 563 42.93 -29.72 -34.49
C HIS A 563 44.32 -30.24 -34.92
N ASP A 564 45.35 -30.01 -34.09
CA ASP A 564 46.12 -31.09 -33.41
C ASP A 564 47.06 -30.53 -32.30
N ASP A 565 47.61 -31.42 -31.46
CA ASP A 565 48.23 -31.13 -30.14
C ASP A 565 49.77 -31.38 -30.02
N GLU A 566 50.32 -31.12 -28.82
CA GLU A 566 51.58 -31.63 -28.19
C GLU A 566 52.98 -31.13 -28.65
N ILE A 567 53.89 -30.87 -27.67
CA ILE A 567 55.09 -31.71 -27.33
C ILE A 567 56.02 -31.10 -26.21
N GLU A 568 56.49 -31.97 -25.30
CA GLU A 568 57.67 -31.95 -24.35
C GLU A 568 57.99 -30.70 -23.48
N ASP A 569 57.90 -30.71 -22.13
CA ASP A 569 58.62 -31.46 -21.07
C ASP A 569 60.09 -31.03 -20.77
N THR A 570 60.41 -30.62 -19.52
CA THR A 570 61.53 -31.16 -18.68
C THR A 570 61.75 -30.51 -17.28
N LEU A 571 61.58 -31.32 -16.22
CA LEU A 571 62.43 -31.52 -15.01
C LEU A 571 63.02 -30.37 -14.12
N SER A 572 62.66 -30.41 -12.81
CA SER A 572 63.52 -30.84 -11.65
C SER A 572 63.73 -29.97 -10.38
N ASP A 573 63.45 -30.64 -9.24
CA ASP A 573 64.20 -30.71 -7.94
C ASP A 573 63.91 -29.79 -6.71
N LEU A 574 64.06 -30.44 -5.53
CA LEU A 574 63.85 -30.07 -4.10
C LEU A 574 64.86 -30.90 -3.24
N PRO A 575 65.07 -30.78 -1.90
CA PRO A 575 64.19 -30.30 -0.79
C PRO A 575 64.94 -29.31 0.18
N ALA A 576 64.84 -29.21 1.53
CA ALA A 576 64.21 -30.00 2.60
C ALA A 576 64.01 -29.30 3.98
N GLU A 577 62.89 -29.65 4.64
CA GLU A 577 62.72 -30.11 6.05
C GLU A 577 63.09 -29.35 7.35
N LEU A 578 62.10 -29.42 8.29
CA LEU A 578 62.13 -29.61 9.76
C LEU A 578 62.30 -28.44 10.78
N GLU A 579 61.17 -28.17 11.46
CA GLU A 579 60.95 -27.99 12.92
C GLU A 579 61.92 -27.19 13.82
N ALA A 580 61.39 -26.18 14.55
CA ALA A 580 61.17 -26.28 16.01
C ALA A 580 60.44 -25.06 16.66
N ASP A 581 59.72 -25.40 17.73
CA ASP A 581 58.80 -24.66 18.63
C ASP A 581 59.34 -23.42 19.42
N THR A 582 58.43 -22.80 20.16
CA THR A 582 58.55 -21.81 21.26
C THR A 582 58.68 -20.32 20.90
N GLY A 583 57.80 -19.51 21.50
CA GLY A 583 57.81 -18.04 21.43
C GLY A 583 58.18 -17.38 22.76
N SER A 584 58.44 -16.07 22.74
CA SER A 584 58.75 -15.31 23.97
C SER A 584 58.28 -13.84 23.91
N ASN A 585 57.77 -13.35 25.03
CA ASN A 585 57.43 -11.94 25.26
C ASN A 585 58.70 -11.11 25.53
N ARG A 586 58.74 -9.85 25.06
CA ARG A 586 59.05 -8.71 25.94
C ARG A 586 58.67 -7.34 25.36
N ARG A 587 58.56 -6.37 26.27
CA ARG A 587 58.14 -4.96 26.08
C ARG A 587 59.34 -4.01 26.22
N ARG A 588 59.09 -2.73 25.92
CA ARG A 588 59.83 -1.49 26.30
C ARG A 588 61.06 -1.14 25.43
N ALA A 589 61.39 0.15 25.25
CA ALA A 589 60.63 1.41 25.43
C ALA A 589 61.45 2.61 24.88
N ASN A 590 60.79 3.76 24.68
CA ASN A 590 61.38 5.08 24.36
C ASN A 590 62.07 5.12 22.96
N GLU A 591 62.28 6.26 22.29
CA GLU A 591 62.46 7.65 22.74
C GLU A 591 61.70 8.67 21.86
N ALA A 592 61.63 9.92 22.33
CA ALA A 592 61.24 11.10 21.55
C ALA A 592 62.01 12.33 22.08
N PRO A 593 62.42 13.25 21.19
CA PRO A 593 62.60 14.68 21.49
C PRO A 593 61.57 15.52 20.71
N GLU A 594 60.86 16.45 21.34
CA GLU A 594 61.25 17.87 21.52
C GLU A 594 61.07 18.73 20.25
N VAL A 595 60.03 19.57 20.26
CA VAL A 595 60.16 21.03 20.05
C VAL A 595 59.19 21.68 21.04
N ASP A 596 59.72 22.48 21.95
CA ASP A 596 58.98 23.20 23.00
C ASP A 596 58.55 24.62 22.52
N GLU A 597 58.28 25.51 23.47
CA GLU A 597 57.91 26.94 23.37
C GLU A 597 56.41 27.31 23.26
N ASP A 598 55.78 27.99 24.25
CA ASP A 598 55.82 27.84 25.73
C ASP A 598 54.75 28.75 26.41
N ASP A 599 54.71 28.69 27.75
CA ASP A 599 54.28 29.70 28.73
C ASP A 599 52.78 29.99 29.01
N ASP A 600 52.40 29.52 30.21
CA ASP A 600 51.63 30.19 31.29
C ASP A 600 50.08 30.06 31.37
N GLU A 601 49.45 29.37 32.35
CA GLU A 601 49.47 29.38 33.87
C GLU A 601 48.37 30.31 34.48
N GLU A 602 47.68 30.10 35.63
CA GLU A 602 47.46 29.00 36.64
C GLU A 602 45.92 28.64 36.66
N GLU A 603 45.29 27.70 37.39
CA GLU A 603 45.59 26.61 38.37
C GLU A 603 45.03 25.26 37.79
N VAL A 604 45.27 24.02 38.24
CA VAL A 604 45.76 23.39 39.50
C VAL A 604 44.65 22.96 40.51
N LEU A 605 44.91 21.86 41.26
CA LEU A 605 44.11 21.13 42.27
C LEU A 605 42.73 20.52 41.85
N SER A 606 42.37 19.28 42.20
CA SER A 606 43.10 18.21 42.91
C SER A 606 42.59 16.80 42.57
N ALA A 607 43.48 15.81 42.53
CA ALA A 607 43.12 14.39 42.35
C ALA A 607 44.18 13.44 42.99
N THR A 608 44.07 13.17 44.30
CA THR A 608 44.92 12.19 44.99
C THR A 608 44.20 11.52 46.17
N LEU A 609 44.40 10.20 46.33
CA LEU A 609 43.89 9.33 47.40
C LEU A 609 42.35 9.09 47.35
N SER A 610 41.83 7.88 47.59
CA SER A 610 42.43 6.68 48.19
C SER A 610 42.04 5.39 47.44
N MET A 611 42.85 4.34 47.60
CA MET A 611 42.46 2.97 47.26
C MET A 611 41.49 2.39 48.29
N GLY A 612 40.69 1.40 47.87
CA GLY A 612 40.37 0.24 48.72
C GLY A 612 39.00 0.17 49.38
N SER A 613 37.99 -0.25 48.63
CA SER A 613 37.10 -1.34 49.09
C SER A 613 36.40 -1.99 47.90
N ALA A 614 36.49 -3.32 47.80
CA ALA A 614 35.64 -4.10 46.90
C ALA A 614 34.38 -4.48 47.67
N VAL A 615 33.36 -3.62 47.62
CA VAL A 615 32.01 -3.96 48.08
C VAL A 615 31.30 -4.64 46.91
N GLU A 616 30.76 -5.84 47.15
CA GLU A 616 29.80 -6.43 46.25
C GLU A 616 28.57 -5.53 46.22
N VAL A 617 28.37 -4.80 45.12
CA VAL A 617 27.06 -4.21 44.83
C VAL A 617 26.15 -5.38 44.47
N GLU A 618 25.46 -5.92 45.48
CA GLU A 618 24.29 -6.76 45.24
C GLU A 618 23.42 -6.01 44.25
N SER A 619 23.12 -6.65 43.11
CA SER A 619 22.14 -6.12 42.17
C SER A 619 20.81 -6.07 42.90
N VAL A 620 20.42 -4.87 43.36
CA VAL A 620 19.10 -4.63 43.95
C VAL A 620 18.09 -4.97 42.86
N THR A 621 17.53 -6.18 42.95
CA THR A 621 16.50 -6.65 42.04
C THR A 621 15.30 -5.76 42.26
N GLU A 622 15.02 -4.90 41.29
CA GLU A 622 13.98 -3.86 41.43
C GLU A 622 12.65 -4.53 41.76
N ALA A 623 12.25 -4.40 43.03
CA ALA A 623 11.23 -5.25 43.60
C ALA A 623 9.90 -4.94 42.92
N ALA A 624 9.42 -5.89 42.11
CA ALA A 624 8.27 -5.72 41.24
C ALA A 624 7.09 -5.11 42.00
N ARG A 625 6.80 -3.82 41.73
CA ARG A 625 5.88 -3.01 42.53
C ARG A 625 4.55 -3.76 42.69
N PRO A 626 4.00 -3.87 43.91
CA PRO A 626 2.77 -4.61 44.14
C PRO A 626 1.64 -4.04 43.28
N ARG A 627 0.75 -4.91 42.80
CA ARG A 627 -0.41 -4.56 41.96
C ARG A 627 -1.48 -3.82 42.78
N ARG A 628 -1.14 -2.61 43.22
CA ARG A 628 -2.06 -1.68 43.89
C ARG A 628 -3.07 -1.10 42.91
N ARG A 629 -4.14 -0.54 43.47
CA ARG A 629 -5.06 0.32 42.74
C ARG A 629 -4.51 1.74 42.79
N ALA A 630 -4.67 2.50 41.71
CA ALA A 630 -4.25 3.90 41.66
C ALA A 630 -5.43 4.82 41.27
N VAL A 631 -5.25 6.10 41.54
CA VAL A 631 -6.14 7.19 41.15
C VAL A 631 -5.48 8.03 40.09
N ILE A 632 -6.25 8.48 39.10
CA ILE A 632 -5.81 9.52 38.16
C ILE A 632 -6.79 10.68 38.25
N VAL A 633 -6.27 11.91 38.29
CA VAL A 633 -7.03 13.15 38.12
C VAL A 633 -6.46 13.91 36.94
N ALA A 634 -7.33 14.32 36.02
CA ALA A 634 -6.99 15.02 34.79
C ALA A 634 -7.68 16.39 34.72
N CYS A 635 -7.03 17.35 34.08
CA CYS A 635 -7.66 18.63 33.74
C CYS A 635 -8.83 18.42 32.76
N ALA A 636 -9.81 19.32 32.77
CA ALA A 636 -11.03 19.28 31.97
C ALA A 636 -10.80 19.69 30.50
N ASP A 637 -9.89 18.99 29.83
CA ASP A 637 -9.57 19.17 28.42
C ASP A 637 -9.27 17.83 27.71
N ARG A 638 -9.21 17.87 26.38
CA ARG A 638 -9.06 16.68 25.53
C ARG A 638 -7.67 16.03 25.64
N ASP A 639 -6.61 16.80 25.84
CA ASP A 639 -5.23 16.29 25.93
C ASP A 639 -4.99 15.59 27.26
N SER A 640 -5.32 16.27 28.36
CA SER A 640 -5.16 15.76 29.72
C SER A 640 -5.92 14.46 29.93
N LEU A 641 -7.15 14.37 29.42
CA LEU A 641 -7.93 13.14 29.47
C LEU A 641 -7.34 12.02 28.58
N LEU A 642 -6.85 12.35 27.39
CA LEU A 642 -6.24 11.37 26.47
C LEU A 642 -4.94 10.78 27.04
N ALA A 643 -4.09 11.63 27.62
CA ALA A 643 -2.90 11.21 28.35
C ALA A 643 -3.27 10.38 29.60
N ALA A 644 -4.29 10.78 30.36
CA ALA A 644 -4.80 10.02 31.50
C ALA A 644 -5.37 8.64 31.09
N VAL A 645 -6.05 8.52 29.95
CA VAL A 645 -6.55 7.24 29.41
C VAL A 645 -5.40 6.30 28.98
N LEU A 646 -4.29 6.83 28.49
CA LEU A 646 -3.10 6.01 28.19
C LEU A 646 -2.40 5.53 29.47
N LEU A 647 -2.22 6.40 30.46
CA LEU A 647 -1.68 6.05 31.78
C LEU A 647 -2.56 5.00 32.50
N ALA A 648 -3.88 5.19 32.46
CA ALA A 648 -4.89 4.26 32.96
C ALA A 648 -4.74 2.84 32.38
N ARG A 649 -4.38 2.71 31.09
CA ARG A 649 -4.18 1.43 30.41
C ARG A 649 -2.86 0.73 30.79
N ASP A 650 -1.83 1.46 31.21
CA ASP A 650 -0.59 0.87 31.74
C ASP A 650 -0.81 0.26 33.13
N ILE A 651 -1.45 1.05 33.99
CA ILE A 651 -1.77 0.75 35.40
C ILE A 651 -2.78 -0.41 35.50
N ARG A 652 -3.84 -0.40 34.68
CA ARG A 652 -4.98 -1.35 34.63
C ARG A 652 -5.87 -1.44 35.88
N LEU A 653 -5.31 -1.30 37.08
CA LEU A 653 -6.06 -1.34 38.34
C LEU A 653 -6.34 0.07 38.83
N LEU A 654 -7.53 0.58 38.52
CA LEU A 654 -7.97 1.90 38.94
C LEU A 654 -8.96 1.83 40.11
N GLU A 655 -8.82 2.79 41.01
CA GLU A 655 -9.82 3.16 42.01
C GLU A 655 -10.91 3.99 41.32
N GLY A 656 -10.50 5.03 40.57
CA GLY A 656 -11.32 5.87 39.69
C GLY A 656 -10.46 6.74 38.76
N LEU A 657 -11.11 7.50 37.86
CA LEU A 657 -10.49 8.46 36.95
C LEU A 657 -11.32 9.74 36.98
N TRP A 658 -10.82 10.78 37.65
CA TRP A 658 -11.53 12.04 37.85
C TRP A 658 -11.14 13.10 36.84
N ILE A 659 -12.11 13.92 36.43
CA ILE A 659 -11.88 15.17 35.71
C ILE A 659 -12.32 16.36 36.58
N PHE A 660 -11.49 17.41 36.60
CA PHE A 660 -11.81 18.71 37.18
C PHE A 660 -11.22 19.85 36.31
N PRO A 661 -11.91 21.00 36.20
CA PRO A 661 -11.30 22.24 35.72
C PRO A 661 -10.06 22.65 36.55
N GLN A 662 -9.17 23.43 35.95
CA GLN A 662 -7.90 23.87 36.56
C GLN A 662 -8.09 24.59 37.91
N ASP A 663 -9.14 25.40 38.06
CA ASP A 663 -9.47 26.11 39.30
C ASP A 663 -10.11 25.21 40.37
N GLU A 664 -10.57 24.01 40.00
CA GLU A 664 -11.22 23.04 40.89
C GLU A 664 -10.32 21.89 41.35
N LEU A 665 -9.02 21.88 40.99
CA LEU A 665 -8.04 20.89 41.45
C LEU A 665 -8.02 20.76 42.99
N MET A 666 -8.26 21.84 43.72
CA MET A 666 -8.32 21.84 45.18
C MET A 666 -9.56 21.12 45.75
N SER A 667 -10.64 20.91 44.97
CA SER A 667 -11.73 20.01 45.37
C SER A 667 -11.27 18.55 45.37
N PHE A 668 -10.50 18.10 44.37
CA PHE A 668 -9.93 16.74 44.38
C PHE A 668 -9.10 16.50 45.65
N PHE A 669 -8.21 17.44 46.02
CA PHE A 669 -7.39 17.31 47.24
C PHE A 669 -8.17 17.37 48.56
N ARG A 670 -9.35 18.02 48.58
CA ARG A 670 -10.16 18.22 49.81
C ARG A 670 -11.29 17.19 49.99
N GLU A 671 -11.76 16.58 48.91
CA GLU A 671 -12.97 15.73 48.88
C GLU A 671 -12.69 14.29 48.42
N VAL A 672 -11.66 14.07 47.60
CA VAL A 672 -11.34 12.75 47.03
C VAL A 672 -10.07 12.19 47.66
N ALA A 673 -8.96 12.95 47.64
CA ALA A 673 -7.66 12.48 48.10
C ALA A 673 -7.61 12.19 49.62
N THR A 674 -8.55 12.74 50.40
CA THR A 674 -8.74 12.44 51.84
C THR A 674 -9.26 11.05 52.10
N ASP A 675 -10.01 10.49 51.15
CA ASP A 675 -10.76 9.23 51.30
C ASP A 675 -10.00 8.04 50.67
N LEU A 676 -8.86 8.31 50.04
CA LEU A 676 -7.98 7.30 49.44
C LEU A 676 -7.03 6.69 50.48
N GLY A 677 -7.09 5.36 50.64
CA GLY A 677 -6.22 4.61 51.55
C GLY A 677 -4.72 4.90 51.35
N ASP A 678 -3.95 4.84 52.44
CA ASP A 678 -2.59 5.38 52.55
C ASP A 678 -1.58 4.89 51.51
N ASP A 679 -1.81 3.73 50.89
CA ASP A 679 -0.89 3.11 49.93
C ASP A 679 -1.25 3.34 48.45
N VAL A 680 -2.39 3.98 48.16
CA VAL A 680 -2.93 4.27 46.82
C VAL A 680 -2.14 5.41 46.14
N PRO A 681 -1.50 5.17 44.98
CA PRO A 681 -0.85 6.21 44.18
C PRO A 681 -1.86 7.16 43.52
N ILE A 682 -1.45 8.40 43.30
CA ILE A 682 -2.25 9.48 42.72
C ILE A 682 -1.49 10.06 41.53
N HIS A 683 -2.06 10.03 40.34
CA HIS A 683 -1.46 10.64 39.13
C HIS A 683 -2.23 11.92 38.77
N VAL A 684 -1.52 13.04 38.69
CA VAL A 684 -2.09 14.36 38.34
C VAL A 684 -1.67 14.71 36.92
N VAL A 685 -2.61 14.94 36.00
CA VAL A 685 -2.34 15.09 34.56
C VAL A 685 -2.89 16.41 34.01
N GLY A 686 -2.01 17.21 33.41
CA GLY A 686 -2.32 18.43 32.66
C GLY A 686 -2.69 19.66 33.51
N PHE A 687 -2.39 19.64 34.81
CA PHE A 687 -2.61 20.77 35.71
C PHE A 687 -1.34 21.59 35.91
N VAL A 688 -1.48 22.91 35.79
CA VAL A 688 -0.54 23.88 36.35
C VAL A 688 -0.68 23.86 37.87
N PRO A 689 0.42 23.96 38.66
CA PRO A 689 0.37 24.11 40.11
C PRO A 689 -0.08 25.54 40.49
N SER A 690 -1.35 25.86 40.25
CA SER A 690 -1.92 27.21 40.49
C SER A 690 -3.24 27.13 41.27
N PRO A 691 -3.41 27.92 42.36
CA PRO A 691 -2.43 28.80 42.98
C PRO A 691 -1.35 28.01 43.74
N ALA A 692 -0.08 28.28 43.45
CA ALA A 692 1.05 27.43 43.85
C ALA A 692 1.11 27.13 45.36
N ILE A 693 0.96 28.13 46.22
CA ILE A 693 1.11 27.96 47.68
C ILE A 693 0.15 26.90 48.25
N ASP A 694 -1.13 26.93 47.85
CA ASP A 694 -2.14 26.00 48.36
C ASP A 694 -2.00 24.61 47.74
N VAL A 695 -1.68 24.56 46.44
CA VAL A 695 -1.50 23.31 45.68
C VAL A 695 -0.24 22.56 46.14
N LEU A 696 0.87 23.26 46.36
CA LEU A 696 2.12 22.70 46.91
C LEU A 696 1.90 22.16 48.33
N GLN A 697 1.20 22.90 49.19
CA GLN A 697 0.89 22.42 50.54
C GLN A 697 0.01 21.17 50.52
N ALA A 698 -1.02 21.13 49.67
CA ALA A 698 -1.89 19.96 49.54
C ALA A 698 -1.14 18.75 48.96
N ALA A 699 -0.41 18.92 47.85
CA ALA A 699 0.36 17.86 47.23
C ALA A 699 1.47 17.31 48.15
N GLY A 700 2.11 18.17 48.95
CA GLY A 700 3.12 17.79 49.93
C GLY A 700 2.64 16.84 51.05
N LEU A 701 1.33 16.75 51.30
CA LEU A 701 0.75 15.75 52.21
C LEU A 701 0.84 14.32 51.66
N TYR A 702 1.02 14.17 50.34
CA TYR A 702 1.02 12.90 49.61
C TYR A 702 2.38 12.65 48.92
N ARG A 703 3.47 13.14 49.54
CA ARG A 703 4.83 13.24 48.98
C ARG A 703 5.34 11.99 48.24
N ASP A 704 5.12 10.80 48.81
CA ASP A 704 5.58 9.52 48.24
C ASP A 704 4.51 8.78 47.41
N ARG A 705 3.39 9.45 47.11
CA ARG A 705 2.20 8.87 46.44
C ARG A 705 1.82 9.58 45.15
N ILE A 706 2.18 10.86 44.97
CA ILE A 706 1.85 11.63 43.77
C ILE A 706 2.86 11.35 42.64
N SER A 707 2.37 11.36 41.40
CA SER A 707 3.19 11.60 40.21
C SER A 707 2.47 12.63 39.33
N TRP A 708 3.17 13.72 38.99
CA TRP A 708 2.63 14.86 38.26
C TRP A 708 3.10 14.83 36.80
N TYR A 709 2.21 15.12 35.86
CA TYR A 709 2.46 15.12 34.42
C TYR A 709 1.88 16.40 33.83
N ASP A 710 2.70 17.26 33.21
CA ASP A 710 2.19 18.48 32.57
C ASP A 710 3.14 19.00 31.48
N HIS A 711 2.64 19.92 30.67
CA HIS A 711 3.33 20.51 29.52
C HIS A 711 3.19 22.03 29.39
N HIS A 712 2.39 22.68 30.25
CA HIS A 712 2.25 24.13 30.29
C HIS A 712 3.56 24.80 30.69
N GLU A 713 3.74 26.08 30.38
CA GLU A 713 4.89 26.84 30.89
C GLU A 713 4.60 27.31 32.33
N TRP A 714 5.37 26.78 33.29
CA TRP A 714 5.30 27.18 34.69
C TRP A 714 6.36 28.26 35.02
N PRO A 715 6.12 29.11 36.03
CA PRO A 715 7.18 29.90 36.65
C PRO A 715 8.32 28.97 37.15
N PRO A 716 9.61 29.28 36.89
CA PRO A 716 10.73 28.43 37.34
C PRO A 716 10.76 28.18 38.85
N GLU A 717 10.27 29.13 39.64
CA GLU A 717 10.09 29.01 41.09
C GLU A 717 9.08 27.92 41.49
N ASP A 718 8.00 27.74 40.73
CA ASP A 718 6.94 26.77 41.01
C ASP A 718 7.36 25.35 40.57
N ASP A 719 8.04 25.21 39.43
CA ASP A 719 8.68 23.95 39.01
C ASP A 719 9.70 23.46 40.05
N TYR A 720 10.58 24.36 40.50
CA TYR A 720 11.55 24.07 41.55
C TYR A 720 10.85 23.71 42.87
N ALA A 721 9.85 24.48 43.29
CA ALA A 721 9.11 24.21 44.53
C ALA A 721 8.35 22.88 44.50
N LEU A 722 7.72 22.51 43.38
CA LEU A 722 7.04 21.23 43.22
C LEU A 722 8.03 20.06 43.25
N LYS A 723 9.18 20.17 42.56
CA LYS A 723 10.25 19.16 42.58
C LYS A 723 10.89 19.01 43.96
N GLN A 724 11.07 20.09 44.72
CA GLN A 724 11.49 20.00 46.12
C GLN A 724 10.42 19.35 47.01
N THR A 725 9.15 19.61 46.74
CA THR A 725 8.01 19.14 47.55
C THR A 725 7.72 17.65 47.33
N LEU A 726 7.65 17.18 46.08
CA LEU A 726 7.31 15.79 45.71
C LEU A 726 8.53 14.90 45.43
N GLY A 727 9.70 15.50 45.19
CA GLY A 727 10.86 14.82 44.64
C GLY A 727 10.90 14.93 43.11
N GLU A 728 12.10 15.06 42.56
CA GLU A 728 12.33 15.29 41.12
C GLU A 728 11.79 14.15 40.24
N SER A 729 11.91 12.90 40.70
CA SER A 729 11.40 11.71 40.02
C SER A 729 9.87 11.58 40.01
N ALA A 730 9.14 12.45 40.72
CA ALA A 730 7.68 12.50 40.75
C ALA A 730 7.08 13.63 39.87
N VAL A 731 7.91 14.47 39.24
CA VAL A 731 7.46 15.62 38.43
C VAL A 731 7.90 15.47 36.97
N HIS A 732 7.00 14.92 36.16
CA HIS A 732 7.19 14.68 34.73
C HIS A 732 6.69 15.90 33.94
N HIS A 733 7.45 16.98 34.03
CA HIS A 733 7.14 18.26 33.37
C HIS A 733 7.87 18.36 32.02
N THR A 734 7.12 18.52 30.93
CA THR A 734 7.62 18.71 29.56
C THR A 734 7.18 20.08 29.00
N PRO A 735 7.75 21.19 29.51
CA PRO A 735 7.29 22.54 29.19
C PRO A 735 7.31 22.82 27.69
N GLY A 736 6.30 23.54 27.22
CA GLY A 736 6.22 23.97 25.82
C GLY A 736 5.86 22.86 24.82
N ALA A 737 5.77 21.58 25.22
CA ALA A 737 5.46 20.47 24.31
C ALA A 737 4.04 20.56 23.70
N GLY A 738 3.10 21.24 24.35
CA GLY A 738 1.72 21.39 23.87
C GLY A 738 0.88 20.10 23.96
N THR A 739 1.34 19.14 24.76
CA THR A 739 0.61 17.92 25.13
C THR A 739 1.31 17.24 26.30
N SER A 740 0.54 16.62 27.18
CA SER A 740 0.98 15.83 28.33
C SER A 740 1.40 14.40 27.95
N LEU A 741 1.22 14.02 26.67
CA LEU A 741 1.49 12.68 26.17
C LEU A 741 2.96 12.24 26.31
N PRO A 742 3.99 13.05 25.97
CA PRO A 742 5.38 12.61 26.10
C PRO A 742 5.76 12.33 27.56
N ALA A 743 5.34 13.19 28.49
CA ALA A 743 5.55 13.02 29.93
C ALA A 743 4.96 11.69 30.45
N VAL A 744 3.71 11.38 30.08
CA VAL A 744 3.06 10.11 30.44
C VAL A 744 3.77 8.92 29.80
N LEU A 745 3.99 8.97 28.48
CA LEU A 745 4.52 7.85 27.69
C LEU A 745 5.98 7.48 28.01
N ARG A 746 6.75 8.41 28.59
CA ARG A 746 8.08 8.16 29.16
C ARG A 746 8.03 7.29 30.43
N THR A 747 6.91 7.29 31.16
CA THR A 747 6.72 6.48 32.38
C THR A 747 5.93 5.19 32.15
N CYS A 748 5.14 5.11 31.07
CA CYS A 748 4.36 3.92 30.73
C CYS A 748 5.24 2.71 30.39
N THR A 749 5.14 1.64 31.18
CA THR A 749 6.00 0.45 31.05
C THR A 749 5.50 -0.59 30.05
N ARG A 750 4.24 -0.51 29.61
CA ARG A 750 3.55 -1.51 28.78
C ARG A 750 2.81 -0.86 27.62
N ARG A 751 3.55 -0.52 26.58
CA ARG A 751 2.93 -0.28 25.26
C ARG A 751 2.25 -1.56 24.77
N SER A 752 1.07 -1.38 24.17
CA SER A 752 0.26 -2.46 23.60
C SER A 752 -0.27 -1.94 22.28
N ARG A 753 -0.40 -2.80 21.25
CA ARG A 753 -0.79 -2.37 19.89
C ARG A 753 -2.05 -1.50 19.83
N PHE A 754 -2.96 -1.61 20.81
CA PHE A 754 -4.10 -0.70 20.92
C PHE A 754 -3.77 0.63 21.65
N SER A 755 -2.93 0.62 22.69
CA SER A 755 -2.38 1.87 23.24
C SER A 755 -1.55 2.62 22.19
N ASP A 756 -0.77 1.92 21.37
CA ASP A 756 -0.02 2.51 20.25
C ASP A 756 -0.99 3.12 19.23
N LYS A 757 -2.07 2.41 18.87
CA LYS A 757 -3.15 2.95 18.02
C LYS A 757 -3.93 4.14 18.64
N LEU A 758 -3.91 4.30 19.97
CA LEU A 758 -4.45 5.49 20.63
C LEU A 758 -3.46 6.67 20.57
N VAL A 759 -2.15 6.41 20.54
CA VAL A 759 -1.12 7.43 20.23
C VAL A 759 -1.16 7.80 18.74
N ASP A 760 -1.32 6.83 17.82
CA ASP A 760 -1.59 7.11 16.40
C ASP A 760 -2.78 8.05 16.24
N LEU A 761 -3.87 7.80 17.00
CA LEU A 761 -5.07 8.62 17.00
C LEU A 761 -4.77 10.03 17.53
N ALA A 762 -4.11 10.11 18.70
CA ALA A 762 -3.73 11.34 19.38
C ALA A 762 -2.88 12.29 18.52
N THR A 763 -2.03 11.72 17.67
CA THR A 763 -0.98 12.43 16.92
C THR A 763 -1.30 12.61 15.43
N ALA A 764 -2.55 12.30 15.04
CA ALA A 764 -3.04 12.26 13.66
C ALA A 764 -2.29 11.32 12.69
N ARG A 765 -1.52 10.35 13.20
CA ARG A 765 -0.81 9.29 12.44
C ARG A 765 -1.68 8.08 12.07
N PHE A 766 -2.95 8.07 12.47
CA PHE A 766 -3.91 7.00 12.18
C PHE A 766 -4.20 6.79 10.69
N SER A 767 -4.68 5.60 10.29
CA SER A 767 -5.22 5.41 8.93
C SER A 767 -6.65 5.97 8.84
N GLN A 768 -7.07 6.48 7.68
CA GLN A 768 -8.43 6.99 7.49
C GLN A 768 -9.49 5.93 7.85
N HIS A 769 -9.22 4.67 7.52
CA HIS A 769 -10.04 3.53 7.94
C HIS A 769 -10.11 3.38 9.47
N ASP A 770 -9.01 3.54 10.22
CA ASP A 770 -9.07 3.51 11.70
C ASP A 770 -9.91 4.66 12.27
N TYR A 771 -9.85 5.84 11.64
CA TYR A 771 -10.62 7.02 12.05
C TYR A 771 -12.12 6.83 11.87
N GLU A 772 -12.55 6.52 10.64
CA GLU A 772 -13.96 6.33 10.29
C GLU A 772 -14.58 5.18 11.08
N ARG A 773 -13.81 4.11 11.33
CA ARG A 773 -14.28 2.88 11.96
C ARG A 773 -14.46 2.95 13.47
N TRP A 774 -13.68 3.78 14.18
CA TRP A 774 -13.79 3.93 15.64
C TRP A 774 -13.17 5.22 16.18
N GLY A 775 -12.08 5.71 15.57
CA GLY A 775 -11.33 6.86 16.06
C GLY A 775 -12.16 8.14 16.21
N ARG A 776 -13.03 8.43 15.24
CA ARG A 776 -13.91 9.62 15.22
C ARG A 776 -14.95 9.63 16.35
N LEU A 777 -15.58 8.48 16.63
CA LEU A 777 -16.49 8.33 17.77
C LEU A 777 -15.73 8.55 19.09
N TRP A 778 -14.53 7.99 19.20
CA TRP A 778 -13.73 8.13 20.41
C TRP A 778 -13.24 9.57 20.64
N TRP A 779 -12.87 10.29 19.58
CA TRP A 779 -12.48 11.71 19.65
C TRP A 779 -13.61 12.58 20.23
N TRP A 780 -14.84 12.40 19.73
CA TRP A 780 -16.03 13.07 20.24
C TRP A 780 -16.38 12.66 21.69
N ARG A 781 -16.15 11.39 22.06
CA ARG A 781 -16.35 10.92 23.45
C ARG A 781 -15.35 11.52 24.44
N LEU A 782 -14.09 11.73 24.06
CA LEU A 782 -13.11 12.43 24.89
C LEU A 782 -13.57 13.85 25.20
N GLU A 783 -14.00 14.58 24.17
CA GLU A 783 -14.56 15.93 24.30
C GLU A 783 -15.81 15.93 25.21
N LYS A 784 -16.77 15.03 24.98
CA LYS A 784 -17.99 14.88 25.81
C LYS A 784 -17.74 14.29 27.21
N ALA A 785 -16.52 13.83 27.49
CA ALA A 785 -16.08 13.46 28.83
C ALA A 785 -15.33 14.61 29.51
N ALA A 786 -14.54 15.41 28.79
CA ALA A 786 -13.96 16.67 29.29
C ALA A 786 -15.04 17.70 29.68
N ASP A 787 -16.19 17.69 29.01
CA ASP A 787 -17.42 18.42 29.41
C ASP A 787 -17.97 18.02 30.81
N LYS A 788 -17.45 16.96 31.45
CA LYS A 788 -17.95 16.39 32.71
C LYS A 788 -16.95 16.56 33.86
N ARG A 789 -17.49 16.71 35.08
CA ARG A 789 -16.75 16.75 36.34
C ARG A 789 -16.99 15.46 37.15
N GLY A 790 -15.96 14.93 37.80
CA GLY A 790 -16.04 13.72 38.66
C GLY A 790 -15.47 12.46 38.02
N ASP A 791 -15.80 11.27 38.54
CA ASP A 791 -15.32 9.97 38.01
C ASP A 791 -15.96 9.69 36.62
N VAL A 792 -15.17 9.80 35.55
CA VAL A 792 -15.58 9.54 34.16
C VAL A 792 -15.26 8.12 33.70
N ARG A 793 -14.75 7.26 34.57
CA ARG A 793 -14.28 5.90 34.25
C ARG A 793 -15.32 5.03 33.53
N SER A 794 -16.62 5.26 33.73
CA SER A 794 -17.70 4.60 32.98
C SER A 794 -17.80 5.04 31.52
N GLU A 795 -17.59 6.34 31.25
CA GLU A 795 -17.66 6.94 29.90
C GLU A 795 -16.54 6.43 29.00
N VAL A 796 -15.34 6.27 29.58
CA VAL A 796 -14.13 5.79 28.88
C VAL A 796 -13.92 4.28 29.01
N ALA A 797 -14.82 3.54 29.66
CA ALA A 797 -14.66 2.13 30.02
C ALA A 797 -14.34 1.23 28.82
N ALA A 798 -15.01 1.47 27.69
CA ALA A 798 -14.81 0.72 26.44
C ALA A 798 -13.38 0.87 25.88
N VAL A 799 -12.71 1.99 26.16
CA VAL A 799 -11.32 2.25 25.73
C VAL A 799 -10.31 1.77 26.78
N LEU A 800 -10.66 1.81 28.07
CA LEU A 800 -9.82 1.26 29.15
C LEU A 800 -9.69 -0.27 29.06
N THR A 801 -10.81 -0.97 28.82
CA THR A 801 -10.88 -2.44 28.90
C THR A 801 -11.06 -3.15 27.56
N GLY A 802 -11.61 -2.48 26.56
CA GLY A 802 -12.02 -3.10 25.31
C GLY A 802 -10.94 -3.17 24.22
N ARG A 803 -11.35 -3.69 23.07
CA ARG A 803 -10.58 -3.87 21.83
C ARG A 803 -11.06 -2.91 20.73
N PRO A 804 -10.22 -2.57 19.73
CA PRO A 804 -10.66 -1.81 18.55
C PRO A 804 -11.87 -2.41 17.83
N SER A 805 -12.01 -3.73 17.86
CA SER A 805 -13.15 -4.48 17.28
C SER A 805 -14.47 -4.32 18.04
N GLU A 806 -14.43 -3.92 19.30
CA GLU A 806 -15.62 -3.65 20.12
C GLU A 806 -16.08 -2.21 19.90
N LEU A 807 -15.14 -1.26 19.96
CA LEU A 807 -15.36 0.14 19.56
C LEU A 807 -15.84 0.26 18.09
N THR A 808 -15.42 -0.65 17.21
CA THR A 808 -15.97 -0.76 15.83
C THR A 808 -17.48 -1.03 15.82
N ARG A 809 -17.96 -1.97 16.65
CA ARG A 809 -19.39 -2.34 16.66
C ARG A 809 -20.19 -1.19 17.22
N GLU A 810 -19.73 -0.66 18.35
CA GLU A 810 -20.32 0.50 19.00
C GLU A 810 -20.36 1.74 18.10
N ALA A 811 -19.35 1.94 17.23
CA ALA A 811 -19.35 3.01 16.21
C ALA A 811 -20.21 2.72 14.96
N ALA A 812 -20.66 1.47 14.76
CA ALA A 812 -21.66 1.13 13.75
C ALA A 812 -23.10 1.25 14.29
N ASP A 813 -23.28 1.10 15.61
CA ASP A 813 -24.57 1.17 16.31
C ASP A 813 -24.95 2.61 16.73
N ILE A 814 -24.06 3.60 16.55
CA ILE A 814 -24.23 5.00 16.98
C ILE A 814 -24.15 5.95 15.77
N GLU A 815 -24.99 6.98 15.75
CA GLU A 815 -24.95 8.04 14.74
C GLU A 815 -23.58 8.76 14.77
N ALA A 816 -22.93 8.84 13.60
CA ALA A 816 -21.59 9.42 13.52
C ALA A 816 -21.61 10.91 13.92
N PRO A 817 -20.68 11.38 14.77
CA PRO A 817 -20.63 12.78 15.19
C PRO A 817 -20.35 13.70 13.99
N SER A 818 -20.48 15.01 14.19
CA SER A 818 -20.25 16.04 13.15
C SER A 818 -18.89 15.91 12.44
N ILE A 819 -18.76 16.54 11.28
CA ILE A 819 -17.46 16.65 10.58
C ILE A 819 -16.60 17.64 11.37
N PRO A 820 -15.31 17.34 11.66
CA PRO A 820 -14.43 18.26 12.38
C PRO A 820 -14.28 19.60 11.65
N GLU A 821 -14.20 20.71 12.39
CA GLU A 821 -14.12 22.07 11.84
C GLU A 821 -12.82 22.27 11.03
N GLU A 822 -11.78 21.51 11.35
CA GLU A 822 -10.52 21.39 10.61
C GLU A 822 -10.76 21.06 9.13
N VAL A 823 -11.77 20.25 8.79
CA VAL A 823 -12.09 19.91 7.39
C VAL A 823 -12.64 21.13 6.65
N ALA A 824 -13.44 21.97 7.31
CA ALA A 824 -13.96 23.20 6.72
C ALA A 824 -12.85 24.25 6.57
N PHE A 825 -11.99 24.40 7.58
CA PHE A 825 -10.82 25.29 7.53
C PHE A 825 -9.85 24.89 6.40
N VAL A 826 -9.45 23.63 6.32
CA VAL A 826 -8.48 23.14 5.32
C VAL A 826 -9.03 23.21 3.89
N ASN A 827 -10.35 23.08 3.70
CA ASN A 827 -10.96 23.24 2.37
C ASN A 827 -11.18 24.71 1.95
N ALA A 828 -11.20 25.65 2.89
CA ALA A 828 -11.46 27.08 2.63
C ALA A 828 -10.19 27.94 2.46
N GLN A 829 -9.00 27.34 2.59
CA GLN A 829 -7.69 28.00 2.53
C GLN A 829 -6.80 27.35 1.48
N ASP A 830 -5.82 28.09 0.96
CA ASP A 830 -4.72 27.50 0.18
C ASP A 830 -3.40 27.67 0.94
N PHE A 831 -2.56 26.64 0.88
CA PHE A 831 -1.37 26.50 1.72
C PHE A 831 -0.09 26.52 0.89
N ARG A 832 1.01 26.98 1.49
CA ARG A 832 2.33 27.01 0.84
C ARG A 832 2.86 25.57 0.72
N ILE A 833 2.93 25.05 -0.49
CA ILE A 833 3.61 23.76 -0.74
C ILE A 833 5.09 24.01 -1.07
N VAL A 834 5.97 23.20 -0.49
CA VAL A 834 7.41 23.20 -0.76
C VAL A 834 7.81 21.81 -1.24
N HIS A 835 8.40 21.70 -2.42
CA HIS A 835 8.82 20.43 -3.01
C HIS A 835 10.34 20.26 -2.93
N PHE A 836 10.81 19.13 -2.43
CA PHE A 836 12.24 18.79 -2.32
C PHE A 836 12.47 17.28 -2.36
N VAL A 837 13.47 16.82 -3.13
CA VAL A 837 13.97 15.42 -3.15
C VAL A 837 12.90 14.35 -3.53
N GLY A 838 11.71 14.75 -3.95
CA GLY A 838 10.57 13.86 -4.24
C GLY A 838 9.50 13.82 -3.13
N PHE A 839 9.64 14.65 -2.09
CA PHE A 839 8.61 14.96 -1.12
C PHE A 839 7.97 16.32 -1.44
N GLY A 840 6.67 16.45 -1.15
CA GLY A 840 5.99 17.72 -0.93
C GLY A 840 5.74 17.93 0.57
N MET A 841 5.98 19.15 1.05
CA MET A 841 5.65 19.59 2.40
C MET A 841 4.66 20.74 2.34
N ALA A 842 3.48 20.58 2.93
CA ALA A 842 2.53 21.67 3.13
C ALA A 842 2.92 22.48 4.38
N VAL A 843 3.05 23.80 4.23
CA VAL A 843 3.38 24.74 5.31
C VAL A 843 2.16 25.60 5.62
N MET A 844 1.74 25.61 6.88
CA MET A 844 0.48 26.24 7.31
C MET A 844 0.54 26.78 8.74
N THR A 845 -0.39 27.67 9.07
CA THR A 845 -0.70 28.05 10.46
C THR A 845 -2.10 27.56 10.79
N ALA A 846 -2.23 26.76 11.85
CA ALA A 846 -3.51 26.31 12.39
C ALA A 846 -4.05 27.34 13.42
N PRO A 847 -5.31 27.77 13.32
CA PRO A 847 -5.96 28.61 14.32
C PRO A 847 -5.92 28.00 15.72
N ALA A 848 -5.79 28.84 16.76
CA ALA A 848 -5.54 28.38 18.13
C ALA A 848 -6.66 27.52 18.78
N HIS A 849 -7.84 27.42 18.15
CA HIS A 849 -8.97 26.58 18.59
C HIS A 849 -9.10 25.26 17.83
N LEU A 850 -8.34 25.06 16.76
CA LEU A 850 -8.36 23.85 15.93
C LEU A 850 -7.21 22.92 16.29
N ASP A 851 -7.39 21.62 16.07
CA ASP A 851 -6.34 20.63 16.32
C ASP A 851 -5.23 20.72 15.25
N PRO A 852 -3.99 21.10 15.60
CA PRO A 852 -2.93 21.30 14.61
C PRO A 852 -2.44 19.99 13.99
N TYR A 853 -2.59 18.84 14.68
CA TYR A 853 -2.25 17.53 14.13
C TYR A 853 -3.27 17.14 13.05
N LEU A 854 -4.56 17.35 13.33
CA LEU A 854 -5.65 17.05 12.41
C LEU A 854 -5.67 18.02 11.21
N VAL A 855 -5.46 19.33 11.42
CA VAL A 855 -5.26 20.32 10.34
C VAL A 855 -4.10 19.91 9.43
N GLY A 856 -2.93 19.58 10.02
CA GLY A 856 -1.77 19.13 9.26
C GLY A 856 -2.06 17.88 8.43
N ARG A 857 -2.76 16.91 9.02
CA ARG A 857 -3.13 15.65 8.38
C ARG A 857 -4.12 15.83 7.23
N ILE A 858 -5.25 16.51 7.44
CA ILE A 858 -6.24 16.75 6.38
C ILE A 858 -5.60 17.56 5.24
N THR A 859 -4.65 18.45 5.55
CA THR A 859 -3.91 19.21 4.52
C THR A 859 -2.97 18.32 3.71
N ARG A 860 -2.30 17.33 4.34
CA ARG A 860 -1.52 16.30 3.60
C ARG A 860 -2.41 15.51 2.65
N GLU A 861 -3.55 15.03 3.14
CA GLU A 861 -4.53 14.25 2.37
C GLU A 861 -5.15 15.08 1.22
N ARG A 862 -5.49 16.36 1.44
CA ARG A 862 -6.06 17.27 0.41
C ARG A 862 -5.04 17.62 -0.70
N LEU A 863 -3.75 17.75 -0.36
CA LEU A 863 -2.72 18.27 -1.26
C LEU A 863 -1.75 17.19 -1.78
N GLU A 864 -2.00 15.92 -1.48
CA GLU A 864 -1.12 14.77 -1.83
C GLU A 864 0.35 14.96 -1.36
N THR A 865 0.54 15.67 -0.24
CA THR A 865 1.87 16.01 0.33
C THR A 865 2.27 15.05 1.45
N GLN A 866 3.51 14.56 1.41
CA GLN A 866 4.01 13.53 2.34
C GLN A 866 4.34 14.11 3.72
N LEU A 867 4.60 15.42 3.80
CA LEU A 867 4.97 16.15 5.01
C LEU A 867 4.04 17.35 5.23
N SER A 868 3.88 17.74 6.49
CA SER A 868 3.25 19.00 6.90
C SER A 868 4.05 19.67 7.99
N LEU A 869 4.30 20.96 7.84
CA LEU A 869 4.88 21.84 8.85
C LEU A 869 3.79 22.81 9.32
N VAL A 870 3.30 22.58 10.55
CA VAL A 870 2.16 23.32 11.13
C VAL A 870 2.65 24.22 12.25
N ARG A 871 2.50 25.54 12.08
CA ARG A 871 2.57 26.51 13.19
C ARG A 871 1.23 26.54 13.93
N LEU A 872 1.21 26.63 15.26
CA LEU A 872 -0.01 26.98 15.99
C LEU A 872 -0.10 28.52 16.14
N GLU A 873 -1.23 29.11 15.75
CA GLU A 873 -1.46 30.56 15.81
C GLU A 873 -1.22 31.14 17.21
N GLY A 874 -0.62 32.34 17.28
CA GLY A 874 -0.25 32.98 18.55
C GLY A 874 0.94 32.35 19.27
N THR A 875 1.55 31.28 18.73
CA THR A 875 2.72 30.62 19.32
C THR A 875 3.93 30.60 18.39
N GLU A 876 5.09 30.24 18.93
CA GLU A 876 6.31 29.94 18.17
C GLU A 876 6.50 28.43 17.93
N ARG A 877 5.51 27.60 18.29
CA ARG A 877 5.56 26.14 18.19
C ARG A 877 5.25 25.66 16.78
N PHE A 878 6.06 24.72 16.31
CA PHE A 878 5.90 23.99 15.07
C PHE A 878 5.79 22.49 15.33
N ILE A 879 4.90 21.85 14.57
CA ILE A 879 4.77 20.40 14.47
C ILE A 879 5.19 20.01 13.06
N LEU A 880 6.19 19.14 12.94
CA LEU A 880 6.54 18.45 11.71
C LEU A 880 5.91 17.05 11.77
N ALA A 881 5.02 16.76 10.82
CA ALA A 881 4.39 15.47 10.72
C ALA A 881 4.49 14.93 9.30
N GLY A 882 4.83 13.64 9.17
CA GLY A 882 4.82 12.92 7.91
C GLY A 882 3.72 11.87 7.87
N GLU A 883 3.34 11.45 6.68
CA GLU A 883 2.75 10.12 6.53
C GLU A 883 3.82 9.05 6.69
N GLU A 884 3.41 7.87 7.17
CA GLU A 884 4.24 6.68 7.26
C GLU A 884 3.85 5.74 6.11
N PRO A 885 4.42 5.89 4.91
CA PRO A 885 3.95 5.17 3.73
C PRO A 885 4.20 3.67 3.89
N ALA A 886 3.35 2.85 3.25
CA ALA A 886 3.56 1.41 3.12
C ALA A 886 4.77 1.01 2.23
N SER A 887 5.70 1.96 1.98
CA SER A 887 6.91 1.81 1.18
C SER A 887 8.15 2.01 2.07
N LYS A 888 9.24 1.27 1.79
CA LYS A 888 10.41 1.15 2.66
C LYS A 888 11.34 2.38 2.68
N ARG A 889 10.87 3.55 3.10
CA ARG A 889 11.67 4.69 3.56
C ARG A 889 10.87 5.40 4.65
N MET A 890 11.29 5.24 5.91
CA MET A 890 10.69 5.97 7.03
C MET A 890 11.40 7.32 7.17
N LEU A 891 10.62 8.39 7.29
CA LEU A 891 11.15 9.71 7.59
C LEU A 891 11.38 9.80 9.10
N ASP A 892 12.64 9.79 9.55
CA ASP A 892 13.01 10.04 10.95
C ASP A 892 12.89 11.55 11.26
N VAL A 893 11.64 12.02 11.28
CA VAL A 893 11.29 13.42 11.55
C VAL A 893 11.75 13.87 12.94
N CYS A 894 11.91 12.95 13.89
CA CYS A 894 12.42 13.23 15.23
C CYS A 894 13.91 13.58 15.18
N ALA A 895 14.74 12.75 14.54
CA ALA A 895 16.15 13.06 14.35
C ALA A 895 16.37 14.30 13.45
N LEU A 896 15.45 14.59 12.52
CA LEU A 896 15.55 15.82 11.71
C LEU A 896 15.41 17.07 12.58
N ILE A 897 14.52 17.05 13.57
CA ILE A 897 14.38 18.15 14.53
C ILE A 897 15.58 18.27 15.46
N GLU A 898 16.14 17.15 15.94
CA GLU A 898 17.39 17.15 16.69
C GLU A 898 18.51 17.85 15.88
N HIS A 899 18.57 17.61 14.57
CA HIS A 899 19.49 18.32 13.68
C HIS A 899 19.16 19.81 13.51
N LEU A 900 17.89 20.20 13.39
CA LEU A 900 17.48 21.61 13.33
C LEU A 900 17.89 22.36 14.61
N GLY A 901 17.65 21.78 15.80
CA GLY A 901 18.05 22.35 17.09
C GLY A 901 19.58 22.49 17.23
N ASN A 902 20.34 21.47 16.81
CA ASN A 902 21.80 21.53 16.81
C ASN A 902 22.39 22.51 15.79
N LYS A 903 21.72 22.74 14.64
CA LYS A 903 22.24 23.59 13.55
C LYS A 903 21.80 25.05 13.65
N LEU A 904 20.57 25.31 14.12
CA LEU A 904 19.96 26.63 14.20
C LEU A 904 19.77 27.01 15.67
N ALA A 905 20.69 27.80 16.24
CA ALA A 905 20.70 28.13 17.68
C ALA A 905 19.46 28.91 18.22
N TRP A 906 18.53 29.28 17.34
CA TRP A 906 17.22 29.86 17.66
C TRP A 906 16.05 28.89 17.45
N VAL A 907 16.29 27.68 16.94
CA VAL A 907 15.40 26.53 17.06
C VAL A 907 15.58 25.90 18.44
N THR A 908 14.58 25.19 18.93
CA THR A 908 14.70 24.31 20.11
C THR A 908 13.78 23.12 19.89
N ASP A 909 14.33 21.91 19.94
CA ASP A 909 13.58 20.67 19.90
C ASP A 909 12.72 20.49 21.16
N LEU A 910 11.60 19.77 21.03
CA LEU A 910 10.64 19.54 22.10
C LEU A 910 10.36 18.03 22.25
N PRO A 911 9.98 17.55 23.45
CA PRO A 911 9.78 16.13 23.73
C PRO A 911 8.89 15.37 22.72
N ASN A 912 9.38 14.20 22.33
CA ASN A 912 8.92 13.41 21.19
C ASN A 912 8.74 11.91 21.53
N ASP A 913 8.58 11.56 22.81
CA ASP A 913 8.36 10.18 23.29
C ASP A 913 7.08 9.52 22.72
N ASP A 914 6.19 10.32 22.13
CA ASP A 914 4.99 9.93 21.38
C ASP A 914 5.21 9.79 19.85
N HIS A 915 6.47 9.90 19.41
CA HIS A 915 6.91 9.86 18.01
C HIS A 915 6.34 11.00 17.14
N VAL A 916 6.14 12.17 17.73
CA VAL A 916 5.85 13.42 17.03
C VAL A 916 7.06 14.34 17.07
N ALA A 917 7.43 14.86 15.90
CA ALA A 917 8.50 15.83 15.79
C ALA A 917 7.94 17.25 16.10
N ARG A 918 8.33 17.82 17.25
CA ARG A 918 7.95 19.16 17.72
C ARG A 918 9.16 20.06 17.93
N PHE A 919 9.03 21.35 17.63
CA PHE A 919 10.07 22.34 17.88
C PHE A 919 9.50 23.76 18.09
N GLN A 920 10.31 24.66 18.65
CA GLN A 920 10.04 26.09 18.72
C GLN A 920 11.00 26.87 17.80
N VAL A 921 10.52 27.95 17.19
CA VAL A 921 11.33 28.91 16.41
C VAL A 921 11.32 30.27 17.13
N ARG A 922 12.37 30.54 17.92
CA ARG A 922 12.42 31.72 18.80
C ARG A 922 12.45 33.04 18.02
N ASN A 923 11.74 34.04 18.53
CA ASN A 923 11.55 35.38 17.95
C ASN A 923 11.10 35.38 16.48
N LEU A 924 10.20 34.48 16.09
CA LEU A 924 9.79 34.32 14.69
C LEU A 924 9.09 35.57 14.13
N ASP A 925 8.14 36.15 14.86
CA ASP A 925 7.36 37.28 14.36
C ASP A 925 8.19 38.56 14.19
N ALA A 926 9.34 38.65 14.86
CA ALA A 926 10.34 39.69 14.65
C ALA A 926 11.38 39.35 13.56
N ASN A 927 11.47 38.09 13.12
CA ASN A 927 12.47 37.57 12.18
C ASN A 927 11.84 36.54 11.22
N PRO A 928 10.84 36.90 10.38
CA PRO A 928 10.04 35.94 9.62
C PRO A 928 10.85 35.06 8.64
N ALA A 929 12.01 35.55 8.18
CA ALA A 929 12.96 34.78 7.36
C ALA A 929 13.44 33.47 8.01
N ARG A 930 13.37 33.36 9.35
CA ARG A 930 13.69 32.12 10.09
C ARG A 930 12.82 30.95 9.67
N LEU A 931 11.57 31.19 9.24
CA LEU A 931 10.72 30.12 8.69
C LEU A 931 11.28 29.60 7.36
N ASP A 932 11.79 30.49 6.49
CA ASP A 932 12.44 30.08 5.25
C ASP A 932 13.78 29.38 5.49
N GLU A 933 14.54 29.79 6.50
CA GLU A 933 15.75 29.08 6.95
C GLU A 933 15.42 27.66 7.46
N VAL A 934 14.39 27.49 8.31
CA VAL A 934 13.89 26.16 8.75
C VAL A 934 13.45 25.30 7.57
N ILE A 935 12.66 25.86 6.64
CA ILE A 935 12.17 25.15 5.46
C ILE A 935 13.34 24.72 4.57
N GLY A 936 14.34 25.59 4.39
CA GLY A 936 15.57 25.28 3.67
C GLY A 936 16.35 24.14 4.33
N GLU A 937 16.51 24.15 5.65
CA GLU A 937 17.22 23.09 6.37
C GLU A 937 16.46 21.76 6.39
N ILE A 938 15.13 21.77 6.51
CA ILE A 938 14.29 20.57 6.31
C ILE A 938 14.49 19.99 4.91
N ALA A 939 14.58 20.84 3.88
CA ALA A 939 14.81 20.42 2.50
C ALA A 939 16.25 19.94 2.23
N MET A 940 17.23 20.42 3.00
CA MET A 940 18.66 20.06 2.87
C MET A 940 19.09 18.87 3.75
N GLY A 941 18.36 18.57 4.83
CA GLY A 941 18.67 17.55 5.86
C GLY A 941 18.59 16.08 5.43
N ARG A 942 18.88 15.79 4.15
CA ARG A 942 18.67 14.49 3.47
C ARG A 942 19.21 13.27 4.24
N SER A 943 20.38 13.37 4.87
CA SER A 943 21.06 12.23 5.53
C SER A 943 20.28 11.63 6.70
N ILE A 944 19.26 12.33 7.19
CA ILE A 944 18.41 11.90 8.32
C ILE A 944 17.07 11.32 7.81
N LEU A 945 16.76 11.51 6.53
CA LEU A 945 15.54 11.04 5.85
C LEU A 945 15.70 9.65 5.21
N GLU A 946 16.86 8.99 5.41
CA GLU A 946 17.28 7.76 4.70
C GLU A 946 17.64 6.59 5.65
N ARG A 947 16.91 6.42 6.78
CA ARG A 947 17.03 5.23 7.66
C ARG A 947 16.03 4.11 7.30
#